data_AF-A0A817ZR25-F1
#
_entry.id   AF-A0A817ZR25-F1
#
_cell.length_a   1.000
_cell.length_b   1.000
_cell.length_c   1.000
_cell.angle_alpha   90.00
_cell.angle_beta   90.00
_cell.angle_gamma   90.00
#
_symmetry.space_group_name_H-M   'P 1'
#
loop_
_entity.id
_entity.type
_entity.pdbx_description
1 polymer ?
#
loop_
_entity_poly.entity_id
_entity_poly.type
_entity_poly.pdbx_seq_one_letter_code
_entity_poly.pdbx_strand_id
1 'polypeptide(L)'
;MELADARAKSKHTEIALNYYLLALCSSPQLSTVETILSSVTHLLSSSEALRCYIAVYKQMRTNVTCAAKALESIVDSFQAHKKPIMPVLASAILALGESGNHVFSLYVRLLEELSKQFDENFSLIHAIHHAMTNMSSSTQSLSEKMQKFTLGYRQFLQAKVYNEIKQVVYENIVKLAVCANNVTDIDALTRIRNEYFGNRNLSTLPGEYRAKLYIIECIIAKLENRNIDAVGKLNEAIAVCPTEDTVTAVLMIMPDPSFHQALLKDLLNSIQTLVTTSETNPFASFVPSPSPISFSTENLLTMNPNLRLVRKYERAILKRLNADPLQSAFSYIDMCQAVHDPTCIASNWTLACLYFYDLLSKTNSILGKEAEVYAYRNVINELVCQTFILSRTYLPPHTQVYIFRLLLPVLLQTTEIFRSSIARSLSKTSSRRTIQEMVLPERESQIINQILDFTIHLTKVSPLIKLPTSLTFDILYREAVGQRFLVRFLEAMIEQDIEQAHLYEYYLFEGVWQGWARDYDFNKTRRSCMSALLDTKDWDIFDVQLLLDIPLIPRTSDGWLYRDCRSLVFSSGQRFARVDGIAFDKNTGQVQFHFQPTRSSGYGHENALFNTVDVTEVFKRGLTHAIFTLNQPDNECHAHQFQEMLYGPSSLLNTQYLATLLHTDYLLKMFTTGTEVSAKPSFEMRSIDESFFSTTSRTFATENETVT
;
A
#
# COMPACT_ATOMS: atom_id res chain seq x y z
N MET A 1 17.72 54.75 -44.23
CA MET A 1 16.28 54.94 -43.91
C MET A 1 15.42 54.87 -45.16
N GLU A 2 15.73 55.57 -46.25
CA GLU A 2 14.97 55.44 -47.53
C GLU A 2 15.01 54.01 -48.13
N LEU A 3 16.07 53.24 -47.88
CA LEU A 3 16.15 51.81 -48.24
C LEU A 3 15.37 50.87 -47.29
N ALA A 4 15.05 51.32 -46.07
CA ALA A 4 14.31 50.54 -45.09
C ALA A 4 12.80 50.60 -45.34
N ASP A 5 12.32 51.72 -45.88
CA ASP A 5 10.91 51.94 -46.23
C ASP A 5 10.47 51.09 -47.45
N ALA A 6 11.40 50.76 -48.35
CA ALA A 6 11.10 50.02 -49.58
C ALA A 6 11.21 48.49 -49.50
N ARG A 7 11.75 47.88 -48.42
CA ARG A 7 12.05 46.43 -48.36
C ARG A 7 11.77 45.73 -47.03
N ALA A 8 10.67 46.06 -46.36
CA ALA A 8 10.21 45.40 -45.13
C ALA A 8 9.54 44.01 -45.33
N LYS A 9 10.03 43.16 -46.25
CA LYS A 9 9.48 41.80 -46.47
C LYS A 9 10.50 40.66 -46.53
N SER A 10 11.79 40.89 -46.25
CA SER A 10 12.78 39.81 -46.19
C SER A 10 13.47 39.73 -44.84
N LYS A 11 13.62 38.51 -44.32
CA LYS A 11 14.31 38.17 -43.06
C LYS A 11 15.77 38.68 -43.02
N HIS A 12 16.38 38.90 -44.19
CA HIS A 12 17.75 39.43 -44.29
C HIS A 12 17.81 40.95 -44.12
N THR A 13 16.74 41.68 -44.47
CA THR A 13 16.64 43.13 -44.23
C THR A 13 16.50 43.42 -42.73
N GLU A 14 15.77 42.57 -42.01
CA GLU A 14 15.61 42.64 -40.55
C GLU A 14 16.93 42.40 -39.82
N ILE A 15 17.71 41.39 -40.23
CA ILE A 15 19.04 41.11 -39.68
C ILE A 15 20.01 42.28 -39.95
N ALA A 16 20.01 42.85 -41.16
CA ALA A 16 20.85 44.00 -41.50
C ALA A 16 20.47 45.26 -40.69
N LEU A 17 19.17 45.50 -40.46
CA LEU A 17 18.69 46.58 -39.61
C LEU A 17 19.13 46.39 -38.15
N ASN A 18 19.12 45.14 -37.66
CA ASN A 18 19.56 44.79 -36.31
C ASN A 18 21.07 45.03 -36.11
N TYR A 19 21.92 44.67 -37.07
CA TYR A 19 23.36 44.99 -37.01
C TYR A 19 23.62 46.51 -37.14
N TYR A 20 22.82 47.22 -37.93
CA TYR A 20 22.93 48.67 -38.09
C TYR A 20 22.52 49.43 -36.82
N LEU A 21 21.47 48.97 -36.11
CA LEU A 21 21.06 49.51 -34.82
C LEU A 21 22.12 49.24 -33.72
N LEU A 22 22.70 48.03 -33.68
CA LEU A 22 23.82 47.70 -32.79
C LEU A 22 25.05 48.60 -33.05
N ALA A 23 25.37 48.88 -34.31
CA ALA A 23 26.46 49.78 -34.68
C ALA A 23 26.20 51.24 -34.28
N LEU A 24 24.96 51.73 -34.43
CA LEU A 24 24.57 53.08 -34.03
C LEU A 24 24.57 53.28 -32.51
N CYS A 25 24.25 52.25 -31.74
CA CYS A 25 24.28 52.28 -30.27
C CYS A 25 25.69 52.25 -29.67
N SER A 26 26.72 52.11 -30.51
CA SER A 26 28.13 52.30 -30.13
C SER A 26 28.55 53.78 -30.11
N SER A 27 27.66 54.70 -30.52
CA SER A 27 27.92 56.14 -30.57
C SER A 27 27.78 56.81 -29.19
N PRO A 28 28.69 57.70 -28.78
CA PRO A 28 28.69 58.31 -27.44
C PRO A 28 27.67 59.48 -27.26
N GLN A 29 26.87 59.83 -28.27
CA GLN A 29 25.91 60.96 -28.17
C GLN A 29 24.48 60.51 -27.84
N LEU A 30 24.03 60.87 -26.63
CA LEU A 30 22.76 60.47 -26.00
C LEU A 30 21.50 60.89 -26.80
N SER A 31 21.54 62.05 -27.48
CA SER A 31 20.39 62.58 -28.25
C SER A 31 20.06 61.75 -29.50
N THR A 32 21.06 61.08 -30.07
CA THR A 32 20.89 60.21 -31.24
C THR A 32 20.15 58.94 -30.86
N VAL A 33 20.41 58.40 -29.67
CA VAL A 33 19.77 57.19 -29.13
C VAL A 33 18.29 57.42 -28.85
N GLU A 34 17.91 58.50 -28.16
CA GLU A 34 16.50 58.81 -27.87
C GLU A 34 15.68 59.00 -29.16
N THR A 35 16.26 59.66 -30.17
CA THR A 35 15.62 59.89 -31.48
C THR A 35 15.44 58.57 -32.26
N ILE A 36 16.43 57.67 -32.20
CA ILE A 36 16.34 56.34 -32.82
C ILE A 36 15.29 55.48 -32.11
N LEU A 37 15.25 55.47 -30.78
CA LEU A 37 14.30 54.67 -30.01
C LEU A 37 12.85 55.13 -30.28
N SER A 38 12.59 56.45 -30.30
CA SER A 38 11.30 57.04 -30.69
C SER A 38 10.89 56.70 -32.13
N SER A 39 11.86 56.58 -33.03
CA SER A 39 11.62 56.25 -34.44
C SER A 39 11.48 54.74 -34.69
N VAL A 40 11.81 53.87 -33.74
CA VAL A 40 11.75 52.40 -33.91
C VAL A 40 10.61 51.78 -33.08
N THR A 41 10.00 52.52 -32.14
CA THR A 41 8.89 52.04 -31.29
C THR A 41 7.69 51.52 -32.08
N HIS A 42 7.44 52.06 -33.28
CA HIS A 42 6.36 51.59 -34.16
C HIS A 42 6.68 50.27 -34.88
N LEU A 43 7.94 49.83 -34.88
CA LEU A 43 8.39 48.57 -35.49
C LEU A 43 8.41 47.39 -34.51
N LEU A 44 8.03 47.58 -33.24
CA LEU A 44 8.03 46.57 -32.16
C LEU A 44 6.96 45.48 -32.29
N SER A 45 6.59 45.11 -33.51
CA SER A 45 5.59 44.08 -33.79
C SER A 45 6.16 42.65 -33.89
N SER A 46 7.49 42.47 -33.89
CA SER A 46 8.19 41.16 -33.93
C SER A 46 9.00 40.88 -32.65
N SER A 47 9.11 39.61 -32.23
CA SER A 47 9.90 39.22 -31.05
C SER A 47 11.41 39.46 -31.20
N GLU A 48 11.92 39.50 -32.44
CA GLU A 48 13.32 39.79 -32.76
C GLU A 48 13.68 41.26 -32.52
N ALA A 49 12.80 42.19 -32.90
CA ALA A 49 12.99 43.63 -32.67
C ALA A 49 13.12 43.95 -31.17
N LEU A 50 12.31 43.27 -30.35
CA LEU A 50 12.35 43.40 -28.90
C LEU A 50 13.63 42.80 -28.28
N ARG A 51 14.13 41.67 -28.79
CA ARG A 51 15.42 41.09 -28.35
C ARG A 51 16.59 42.04 -28.66
N CYS A 52 16.57 42.69 -29.83
CA CYS A 52 17.57 43.71 -30.18
C CYS A 52 17.45 44.95 -29.30
N TYR A 53 16.24 45.38 -29.00
CA TYR A 53 15.99 46.47 -28.04
C TYR A 53 16.56 46.14 -26.66
N ILE A 54 16.40 44.91 -26.17
CA ILE A 54 16.97 44.44 -24.90
C ILE A 54 18.50 44.33 -24.95
N ALA A 55 19.09 43.96 -26.09
CA ALA A 55 20.55 43.94 -26.25
C ALA A 55 21.15 45.35 -26.21
N VAL A 56 20.54 46.30 -26.93
CA VAL A 56 20.86 47.74 -26.89
C VAL A 56 20.72 48.28 -25.47
N TYR A 57 19.66 47.87 -24.77
CA TYR A 57 19.35 48.31 -23.42
C TYR A 57 20.27 47.70 -22.35
N LYS A 58 20.68 46.44 -22.50
CA LYS A 58 21.72 45.79 -21.67
C LYS A 58 23.06 46.52 -21.77
N GLN A 59 23.36 47.15 -22.91
CA GLN A 59 24.52 48.01 -23.10
C GLN A 59 24.39 49.38 -22.39
N MET A 60 23.16 49.89 -22.22
CA MET A 60 22.87 51.16 -21.53
C MET A 60 22.78 51.07 -20.00
N ARG A 61 23.09 49.90 -19.42
CA ARG A 61 22.98 49.57 -17.97
C ARG A 61 23.70 50.55 -17.03
N THR A 62 24.58 51.41 -17.54
CA THR A 62 25.27 52.46 -16.77
C THR A 62 24.43 53.72 -16.51
N ASN A 63 23.25 53.88 -17.13
CA ASN A 63 22.39 55.07 -16.94
C ASN A 63 20.92 54.69 -16.62
N VAL A 64 20.63 54.56 -15.32
CA VAL A 64 19.35 54.10 -14.75
C VAL A 64 18.15 54.95 -15.20
N THR A 65 18.33 56.25 -15.43
CA THR A 65 17.23 57.17 -15.78
C THR A 65 16.76 56.99 -17.23
N CYS A 66 17.67 56.71 -18.16
CA CYS A 66 17.32 56.41 -19.56
C CYS A 66 16.65 55.04 -19.67
N ALA A 67 17.12 54.09 -18.87
CA ALA A 67 16.54 52.76 -18.72
C ALA A 67 15.05 52.85 -18.29
N ALA A 68 14.76 53.56 -17.20
CA ALA A 68 13.39 53.74 -16.70
C ALA A 68 12.43 54.35 -17.73
N LYS A 69 12.84 55.41 -18.45
CA LYS A 69 12.01 56.05 -19.48
C LYS A 69 11.73 55.16 -20.70
N ALA A 70 12.72 54.38 -21.13
CA ALA A 70 12.52 53.45 -22.24
C ALA A 70 11.58 52.29 -21.84
N LEU A 71 11.61 51.84 -20.59
CA LEU A 71 10.60 50.90 -20.07
C LEU A 71 9.21 51.49 -19.95
N GLU A 72 9.07 52.74 -19.49
CA GLU A 72 7.78 53.44 -19.47
C GLU A 72 7.18 53.50 -20.88
N SER A 73 7.98 53.85 -21.89
CA SER A 73 7.54 53.85 -23.28
C SER A 73 7.12 52.47 -23.80
N ILE A 74 7.78 51.39 -23.36
CA ILE A 74 7.37 50.02 -23.72
C ILE A 74 6.06 49.62 -23.02
N VAL A 75 5.90 49.96 -21.74
CA VAL A 75 4.66 49.69 -20.98
C VAL A 75 3.48 50.48 -21.56
N ASP A 76 3.69 51.74 -21.93
CA ASP A 76 2.67 52.58 -22.56
C ASP A 76 2.33 52.09 -23.99
N SER A 77 3.33 51.62 -24.76
CA SER A 77 3.11 51.00 -26.08
C SER A 77 2.36 49.67 -25.98
N PHE A 78 2.58 48.89 -24.90
CA PHE A 78 1.87 47.64 -24.63
C PHE A 78 0.37 47.88 -24.38
N GLN A 79 0.01 48.91 -23.61
CA GLN A 79 -1.40 49.30 -23.39
C GLN A 79 -2.15 49.55 -24.70
N ALA A 80 -1.45 50.04 -25.72
CA ALA A 80 -2.04 50.32 -27.02
C ALA A 80 -2.18 49.08 -27.94
N HIS A 81 -1.39 48.01 -27.78
CA HIS A 81 -1.25 46.96 -28.81
C HIS A 81 -1.59 45.51 -28.41
N LYS A 82 -1.90 45.19 -27.14
CA LYS A 82 -2.40 43.87 -26.67
C LYS A 82 -1.73 42.63 -27.31
N LYS A 83 -0.40 42.49 -27.29
CA LYS A 83 0.36 41.36 -27.88
C LYS A 83 1.24 40.61 -26.85
N PRO A 84 1.66 39.35 -27.09
CA PRO A 84 2.33 38.50 -26.09
C PRO A 84 3.83 38.84 -25.99
N ILE A 85 4.14 39.96 -25.35
CA ILE A 85 5.51 40.47 -25.13
C ILE A 85 5.99 40.23 -23.68
N MET A 86 5.09 39.80 -22.80
CA MET A 86 5.29 39.78 -21.35
C MET A 86 6.45 38.91 -20.82
N PRO A 87 6.71 37.69 -21.34
CA PRO A 87 7.84 36.87 -20.87
C PRO A 87 9.21 37.56 -21.04
N VAL A 88 9.31 38.33 -22.12
CA VAL A 88 10.53 39.04 -22.50
C VAL A 88 10.67 40.33 -21.68
N LEU A 89 9.55 41.02 -21.41
CA LEU A 89 9.53 42.22 -20.57
C LEU A 89 9.90 41.91 -19.11
N ALA A 90 9.35 40.83 -18.54
CA ALA A 90 9.71 40.40 -17.19
C ALA A 90 11.19 39.96 -17.11
N SER A 91 11.73 39.31 -18.15
CA SER A 91 13.16 38.96 -18.21
C SER A 91 14.06 40.20 -18.28
N ALA A 92 13.64 41.24 -19.00
CA ALA A 92 14.35 42.52 -19.06
C ALA A 92 14.29 43.26 -17.71
N ILE A 93 13.16 43.16 -17.02
CA ILE A 93 12.90 43.79 -15.73
C ILE A 93 13.64 43.07 -14.59
N LEU A 94 13.71 41.73 -14.60
CA LEU A 94 14.54 40.92 -13.69
C LEU A 94 16.04 41.21 -13.87
N ALA A 95 16.48 41.57 -15.08
CA ALA A 95 17.87 41.95 -15.36
C ALA A 95 18.27 43.34 -14.79
N LEU A 96 17.31 44.16 -14.37
CA LEU A 96 17.49 45.52 -13.83
C LEU A 96 17.74 45.58 -12.32
N GLY A 97 18.20 44.49 -11.70
CA GLY A 97 18.36 44.39 -10.24
C GLY A 97 18.85 45.66 -9.52
N GLU A 98 18.31 45.88 -8.32
CA GLU A 98 18.69 46.89 -7.30
C GLU A 98 18.72 48.38 -7.69
N SER A 99 18.28 48.81 -8.88
CA SER A 99 18.34 50.23 -9.25
C SER A 99 17.03 51.00 -9.01
N GLY A 100 16.81 51.44 -7.77
CA GLY A 100 16.01 52.63 -7.41
C GLY A 100 14.47 52.58 -7.52
N ASN A 101 13.80 53.49 -6.80
CA ASN A 101 12.33 53.60 -6.65
C ASN A 101 11.54 53.67 -7.98
N HIS A 102 12.16 54.08 -9.08
CA HIS A 102 11.50 54.24 -10.39
C HIS A 102 11.29 52.91 -11.13
N VAL A 103 12.21 51.95 -10.99
CA VAL A 103 12.03 50.61 -11.56
C VAL A 103 10.91 49.87 -10.83
N PHE A 104 10.72 50.16 -9.53
CA PHE A 104 9.65 49.58 -8.72
C PHE A 104 8.23 50.06 -9.14
N SER A 105 8.04 51.33 -9.51
CA SER A 105 6.72 51.77 -10.02
C SER A 105 6.36 51.08 -11.32
N LEU A 106 7.35 50.77 -12.16
CA LEU A 106 7.19 49.95 -13.36
C LEU A 106 6.84 48.49 -13.03
N TYR A 107 7.47 47.89 -12.00
CA TYR A 107 7.11 46.56 -11.50
C TYR A 107 5.66 46.48 -11.03
N VAL A 108 5.20 47.46 -10.23
CA VAL A 108 3.83 47.49 -9.73
C VAL A 108 2.84 47.66 -10.89
N ARG A 109 3.11 48.58 -11.82
CA ARG A 109 2.25 48.80 -12.99
C ARG A 109 2.22 47.59 -13.92
N LEU A 110 3.33 46.87 -14.04
CA LEU A 110 3.41 45.62 -14.78
C LEU A 110 2.61 44.50 -14.10
N LEU A 111 2.72 44.36 -12.79
CA LEU A 111 1.92 43.39 -12.02
C LEU A 111 0.44 43.71 -12.11
N GLU A 112 0.06 44.98 -12.04
CA GLU A 112 -1.32 45.43 -12.27
C GLU A 112 -1.81 45.04 -13.66
N GLU A 113 -0.99 45.19 -14.71
CA GLU A 113 -1.41 44.86 -16.07
C GLU A 113 -1.40 43.35 -16.37
N LEU A 114 -0.40 42.63 -15.86
CA LEU A 114 -0.35 41.16 -15.89
C LEU A 114 -1.54 40.56 -15.15
N SER A 115 -1.99 41.20 -14.08
CA SER A 115 -3.14 40.72 -13.31
C SER A 115 -4.45 40.76 -14.08
N LYS A 116 -4.56 41.58 -15.15
CA LYS A 116 -5.75 41.62 -16.01
C LYS A 116 -5.88 40.41 -16.95
N GLN A 117 -4.78 39.70 -17.21
CA GLN A 117 -4.72 38.47 -18.01
C GLN A 117 -4.06 37.36 -17.17
N PHE A 118 -4.60 37.16 -15.98
CA PHE A 118 -3.97 36.40 -14.91
C PHE A 118 -3.64 34.95 -15.31
N ASP A 119 -4.59 34.27 -15.98
CA ASP A 119 -4.49 32.85 -16.31
C ASP A 119 -3.35 32.52 -17.29
N GLU A 120 -3.05 33.44 -18.22
CA GLU A 120 -2.00 33.24 -19.24
C GLU A 120 -0.60 33.60 -18.71
N ASN A 121 -0.51 34.31 -17.59
CA ASN A 121 0.72 34.94 -17.11
C ASN A 121 1.18 34.48 -15.72
N PHE A 122 0.57 33.42 -15.16
CA PHE A 122 0.79 32.93 -13.80
C PHE A 122 2.27 32.73 -13.42
N SER A 123 3.02 31.96 -14.21
CA SER A 123 4.45 31.67 -13.95
C SER A 123 5.31 32.93 -13.92
N LEU A 124 4.90 33.95 -14.69
CA LEU A 124 5.59 35.22 -14.81
C LEU A 124 5.35 36.11 -13.60
N ILE A 125 4.09 36.18 -13.16
CA ILE A 125 3.68 36.92 -11.96
C ILE A 125 4.37 36.34 -10.72
N HIS A 126 4.46 35.01 -10.62
CA HIS A 126 5.16 34.32 -9.53
C HIS A 126 6.68 34.62 -9.52
N ALA A 127 7.33 34.60 -10.69
CA ALA A 127 8.75 34.93 -10.82
C ALA A 127 9.05 36.39 -10.43
N ILE A 128 8.18 37.32 -10.83
CA ILE A 128 8.29 38.74 -10.47
C ILE A 128 8.11 38.93 -8.95
N HIS A 129 7.09 38.28 -8.36
CA HIS A 129 6.83 38.34 -6.92
C HIS A 129 8.03 37.83 -6.10
N HIS A 130 8.60 36.67 -6.46
CA HIS A 130 9.76 36.10 -5.78
C HIS A 130 11.00 37.01 -5.87
N ALA A 131 11.23 37.64 -7.02
CA ALA A 131 12.33 38.59 -7.19
C ALA A 131 12.16 39.84 -6.34
N MET A 132 10.92 40.33 -6.17
CA MET A 132 10.62 41.52 -5.37
C MET A 132 10.76 41.27 -3.86
N THR A 133 10.36 40.11 -3.36
CA THR A 133 10.54 39.74 -1.94
C THR A 133 12.01 39.70 -1.50
N ASN A 134 12.92 39.43 -2.42
CA ASN A 134 14.37 39.41 -2.13
C ASN A 134 14.99 40.82 -2.13
N MET A 135 14.30 41.85 -2.64
CA MET A 135 14.83 43.22 -2.75
C MET A 135 14.37 44.18 -1.64
N SER A 136 13.41 43.79 -0.79
CA SER A 136 12.75 44.71 0.15
C SER A 136 13.30 44.64 1.58
N SER A 137 14.45 45.29 1.86
CA SER A 137 14.95 45.42 3.24
C SER A 137 14.70 46.78 3.90
N SER A 138 14.20 47.82 3.19
CA SER A 138 14.29 49.20 3.72
C SER A 138 13.07 50.14 3.66
N THR A 139 11.85 49.70 3.29
CA THR A 139 10.71 50.64 3.25
C THR A 139 9.38 50.03 3.76
N GLN A 140 8.85 50.57 4.86
CA GLN A 140 7.62 50.12 5.53
C GLN A 140 6.36 50.25 4.65
N SER A 141 6.29 51.32 3.83
CA SER A 141 5.24 51.54 2.82
C SER A 141 5.22 50.47 1.70
N LEU A 142 6.37 49.85 1.45
CA LEU A 142 6.55 48.81 0.43
C LEU A 142 5.97 47.48 0.89
N SER A 143 6.23 47.12 2.15
CA SER A 143 5.65 45.96 2.81
C SER A 143 4.13 46.03 2.77
N GLU A 144 3.53 47.21 3.02
CA GLU A 144 2.07 47.38 2.98
C GLU A 144 1.46 47.20 1.58
N LYS A 145 2.09 47.74 0.53
CA LYS A 145 1.60 47.56 -0.85
C LYS A 145 1.75 46.12 -1.32
N MET A 146 2.87 45.48 -0.97
CA MET A 146 3.10 44.07 -1.28
C MET A 146 2.09 43.19 -0.53
N GLN A 147 1.86 43.44 0.76
CA GLN A 147 0.82 42.76 1.54
C GLN A 147 -0.56 42.92 0.93
N LYS A 148 -0.94 44.12 0.45
CA LYS A 148 -2.21 44.35 -0.25
C LYS A 148 -2.31 43.57 -1.56
N PHE A 149 -1.24 43.54 -2.36
CA PHE A 149 -1.20 42.74 -3.60
C PHE A 149 -1.27 41.24 -3.31
N THR A 150 -0.46 40.74 -2.37
CA THR A 150 -0.48 39.34 -1.93
C THR A 150 -1.85 38.95 -1.37
N LEU A 151 -2.50 39.85 -0.62
CA LEU A 151 -3.86 39.65 -0.11
C LEU A 151 -4.89 39.61 -1.25
N GLY A 152 -4.83 40.55 -2.21
CA GLY A 152 -5.73 40.58 -3.37
C GLY A 152 -5.53 39.38 -4.30
N TYR A 153 -4.28 38.96 -4.51
CA TYR A 153 -3.93 37.75 -5.26
C TYR A 153 -4.43 36.49 -4.57
N ARG A 154 -4.25 36.38 -3.25
CA ARG A 154 -4.82 35.29 -2.46
C ARG A 154 -6.33 35.28 -2.65
N GLN A 155 -7.02 36.40 -2.45
CA GLN A 155 -8.48 36.49 -2.65
C GLN A 155 -8.94 36.08 -4.06
N PHE A 156 -8.21 36.46 -5.11
CA PHE A 156 -8.50 36.04 -6.49
C PHE A 156 -8.34 34.53 -6.67
N LEU A 157 -7.23 33.95 -6.20
CA LEU A 157 -7.01 32.50 -6.24
C LEU A 157 -8.09 31.74 -5.46
N GLN A 158 -8.41 32.22 -4.25
CA GLN A 158 -9.47 31.65 -3.42
C GLN A 158 -10.82 31.68 -4.17
N ALA A 159 -11.13 32.78 -4.86
CA ALA A 159 -12.36 32.91 -5.66
C ALA A 159 -12.38 31.98 -6.88
N LYS A 160 -11.26 31.84 -7.60
CA LYS A 160 -11.14 30.93 -8.76
C LYS A 160 -11.29 29.48 -8.33
N VAL A 161 -10.52 29.04 -7.33
CA VAL A 161 -10.58 27.70 -6.76
C VAL A 161 -11.99 27.40 -6.23
N TYR A 162 -12.58 28.33 -5.50
CA TYR A 162 -13.95 28.20 -5.02
C TYR A 162 -14.95 27.97 -6.18
N ASN A 163 -14.84 28.74 -7.28
CA ASN A 163 -15.73 28.60 -8.43
C ASN A 163 -15.54 27.27 -9.17
N GLU A 164 -14.30 26.80 -9.32
CA GLU A 164 -14.00 25.50 -9.95
C GLU A 164 -14.61 24.34 -9.16
N ILE A 165 -14.35 24.27 -7.85
CA ILE A 165 -14.90 23.21 -7.00
C ILE A 165 -16.44 23.32 -6.97
N LYS A 166 -16.98 24.54 -6.88
CA LYS A 166 -18.43 24.80 -6.89
C LYS A 166 -19.12 24.22 -8.13
N GLN A 167 -18.51 24.33 -9.30
CA GLN A 167 -19.05 23.75 -10.54
C GLN A 167 -19.08 22.22 -10.48
N VAL A 168 -18.07 21.61 -9.85
CA VAL A 168 -17.86 20.16 -9.87
C VAL A 168 -18.52 19.42 -8.70
N VAL A 169 -18.88 20.09 -7.60
CA VAL A 169 -19.55 19.50 -6.42
C VAL A 169 -20.79 18.66 -6.79
N TYR A 170 -21.52 19.09 -7.81
CA TYR A 170 -22.74 18.41 -8.27
C TYR A 170 -22.53 17.43 -9.43
N GLU A 171 -21.32 17.39 -10.01
CA GLU A 171 -21.00 16.48 -11.11
C GLU A 171 -20.63 15.09 -10.56
N ASN A 172 -19.41 14.63 -10.83
CA ASN A 172 -18.91 13.31 -10.44
C ASN A 172 -17.92 13.46 -9.27
N ILE A 173 -17.99 12.52 -8.32
CA ILE A 173 -17.10 12.45 -7.15
C ILE A 173 -15.62 12.34 -7.51
N VAL A 174 -15.27 11.70 -8.63
CA VAL A 174 -13.90 11.62 -9.17
C VAL A 174 -13.39 13.00 -9.57
N LYS A 175 -14.18 13.76 -10.34
CA LYS A 175 -13.80 15.12 -10.73
C LYS A 175 -13.65 16.02 -9.51
N LEU A 176 -14.53 15.86 -8.51
CA LEU A 176 -14.42 16.58 -7.25
C LEU A 176 -13.10 16.25 -6.55
N ALA A 177 -12.71 14.98 -6.47
CA ALA A 177 -11.43 14.58 -5.88
C ALA A 177 -10.23 15.13 -6.66
N VAL A 178 -10.23 15.06 -8.00
CA VAL A 178 -9.20 15.67 -8.85
C VAL A 178 -9.04 17.15 -8.55
N CYS A 179 -10.15 17.91 -8.61
CA CYS A 179 -10.14 19.34 -8.40
C CYS A 179 -9.69 19.66 -6.96
N ALA A 180 -10.30 19.01 -5.97
CA ALA A 180 -10.05 19.33 -4.57
C ALA A 180 -8.65 18.89 -4.09
N ASN A 181 -8.08 17.79 -4.61
CA ASN A 181 -6.74 17.35 -4.22
C ASN A 181 -5.63 18.32 -4.67
N ASN A 182 -5.91 19.15 -5.68
CA ASN A 182 -5.01 20.21 -6.15
C ASN A 182 -5.16 21.53 -5.36
N VAL A 183 -6.09 21.60 -4.40
CA VAL A 183 -6.40 22.83 -3.68
C VAL A 183 -5.50 22.97 -2.47
N THR A 184 -4.88 24.13 -2.32
CA THR A 184 -4.10 24.50 -1.13
C THR A 184 -4.86 25.44 -0.19
N ASP A 185 -6.03 25.94 -0.59
CA ASP A 185 -6.83 26.89 0.17
C ASP A 185 -7.93 26.22 1.01
N ILE A 186 -7.68 26.15 2.32
CA ILE A 186 -8.61 25.60 3.31
C ILE A 186 -9.90 26.44 3.40
N ASP A 187 -9.82 27.77 3.20
CA ASP A 187 -10.97 28.66 3.33
C ASP A 187 -12.02 28.40 2.25
N ALA A 188 -11.61 28.23 0.99
CA ALA A 188 -12.51 27.88 -0.11
C ALA A 188 -13.23 26.55 0.15
N LEU A 189 -12.51 25.51 0.55
CA LEU A 189 -13.08 24.20 0.86
C LEU A 189 -14.05 24.27 2.04
N THR A 190 -13.70 25.02 3.09
CA THR A 190 -14.55 25.24 4.27
C THR A 190 -15.82 26.00 3.92
N ARG A 191 -15.73 27.02 3.05
CA ARG A 191 -16.91 27.74 2.55
C ARG A 191 -17.84 26.81 1.77
N ILE A 192 -17.30 25.98 0.89
CA ILE A 192 -18.07 24.98 0.12
C ILE A 192 -18.73 23.97 1.06
N ARG A 193 -17.98 23.44 2.03
CA ARG A 193 -18.52 22.55 3.07
C ARG A 193 -19.72 23.18 3.77
N ASN A 194 -19.59 24.43 4.22
CA ASN A 194 -20.64 25.11 4.97
C ASN A 194 -21.84 25.50 4.09
N GLU A 195 -21.62 25.99 2.87
CA GLU A 195 -22.67 26.39 1.92
C GLU A 195 -23.54 25.20 1.50
N TYR A 196 -22.93 24.05 1.23
CA TYR A 196 -23.64 22.88 0.71
C TYR A 196 -24.13 21.90 1.79
N PHE A 197 -23.44 21.84 2.93
CA PHE A 197 -23.70 20.81 3.96
C PHE A 197 -23.95 21.37 5.37
N GLY A 198 -23.55 22.62 5.67
CA GLY A 198 -23.46 23.15 7.04
C GLY A 198 -24.75 23.19 7.87
N ASN A 199 -25.92 23.17 7.22
CA ASN A 199 -27.23 23.18 7.90
C ASN A 199 -28.04 21.89 7.70
N ARG A 200 -27.49 20.90 6.99
CA ARG A 200 -28.23 19.68 6.63
C ARG A 200 -27.96 18.59 7.65
N ASN A 201 -29.00 17.87 8.04
CA ASN A 201 -28.81 16.65 8.81
C ASN A 201 -28.10 15.62 7.92
N LEU A 202 -26.85 15.28 8.24
CA LEU A 202 -26.05 14.37 7.44
C LEU A 202 -26.74 13.02 7.23
N SER A 203 -27.46 12.53 8.25
CA SER A 203 -28.17 11.25 8.18
C SER A 203 -29.28 11.21 7.13
N THR A 204 -29.79 12.37 6.67
CA THR A 204 -30.87 12.44 5.67
C THR A 204 -30.36 12.65 4.25
N LEU A 205 -29.05 12.88 4.07
CA LEU A 205 -28.45 13.08 2.76
C LEU A 205 -28.29 11.74 2.01
N PRO A 206 -28.47 11.72 0.67
CA PRO A 206 -28.14 10.53 -0.12
C PRO A 206 -26.67 10.14 0.06
N GLY A 207 -26.38 8.84 -0.03
CA GLY A 207 -25.03 8.30 0.24
C GLY A 207 -23.94 8.97 -0.58
N GLU A 208 -24.19 9.22 -1.87
CA GLU A 208 -23.23 9.88 -2.77
C GLU A 208 -22.86 11.30 -2.30
N TYR A 209 -23.84 12.10 -1.85
CA TYR A 209 -23.59 13.44 -1.32
C TYR A 209 -22.81 13.41 -0.01
N ARG A 210 -23.07 12.42 0.85
CA ARG A 210 -22.27 12.20 2.07
C ARG A 210 -20.82 11.82 1.73
N ALA A 211 -20.61 10.94 0.76
CA ALA A 211 -19.26 10.58 0.32
C ALA A 211 -18.49 11.79 -0.25
N LYS A 212 -19.15 12.63 -1.06
CA LYS A 212 -18.58 13.90 -1.55
C LYS A 212 -18.19 14.84 -0.40
N LEU A 213 -19.04 14.99 0.63
CA LEU A 213 -18.71 15.74 1.84
C LEU A 213 -17.47 15.17 2.54
N TYR A 214 -17.42 13.85 2.76
CA TYR A 214 -16.29 13.22 3.42
C TYR A 214 -14.97 13.37 2.64
N ILE A 215 -15.00 13.38 1.32
CA ILE A 215 -13.82 13.72 0.51
C ILE A 215 -13.37 15.16 0.75
N ILE A 216 -14.30 16.12 0.79
CA ILE A 216 -13.97 17.52 1.11
C ILE A 216 -13.38 17.62 2.52
N GLU A 217 -14.00 16.97 3.51
CA GLU A 217 -13.50 16.95 4.90
C GLU A 217 -12.13 16.28 5.01
N CYS A 218 -11.87 15.23 4.22
CA CYS A 218 -10.57 14.59 4.14
C CYS A 218 -9.49 15.57 3.69
N ILE A 219 -9.76 16.31 2.61
CA ILE A 219 -8.78 17.24 2.03
C ILE A 219 -8.53 18.42 2.98
N ILE A 220 -9.58 18.95 3.62
CA ILE A 220 -9.43 19.96 4.68
C ILE A 220 -8.53 19.42 5.81
N ALA A 221 -8.83 18.22 6.32
CA ALA A 221 -8.05 17.62 7.39
C ALA A 221 -6.58 17.36 6.97
N LYS A 222 -6.35 16.93 5.72
CA LYS A 222 -5.02 16.75 5.15
C LYS A 222 -4.24 18.07 5.11
N LEU A 223 -4.84 19.16 4.61
CA LEU A 223 -4.21 20.49 4.56
C LEU A 223 -3.91 21.05 5.96
N GLU A 224 -4.69 20.67 6.96
CA GLU A 224 -4.46 21.00 8.37
C GLU A 224 -3.46 20.07 9.07
N ASN A 225 -2.84 19.13 8.35
CA ASN A 225 -1.96 18.08 8.87
C ASN A 225 -2.64 17.14 9.90
N ARG A 226 -3.97 17.03 9.85
CA ARG A 226 -4.78 16.09 10.64
C ARG A 226 -4.98 14.78 9.87
N ASN A 227 -3.89 14.11 9.52
CA ASN A 227 -3.92 12.93 8.63
C ASN A 227 -4.75 11.76 9.19
N ILE A 228 -4.81 11.59 10.51
CA ILE A 228 -5.66 10.55 11.15
C ILE A 228 -7.14 10.79 10.86
N ASP A 229 -7.57 12.05 10.92
CA ASP A 229 -8.95 12.44 10.63
C ASP A 229 -9.22 12.29 9.14
N ALA A 230 -8.26 12.72 8.29
CA ALA A 230 -8.35 12.60 6.85
C ALA A 230 -8.63 11.15 6.40
N VAL A 231 -7.85 10.19 6.90
CA VAL A 231 -8.06 8.77 6.55
C VAL A 231 -9.38 8.24 7.12
N GLY A 232 -9.77 8.68 8.31
CA GLY A 232 -11.10 8.39 8.86
C GLY A 232 -12.22 8.81 7.90
N LYS A 233 -12.11 9.99 7.28
CA LYS A 233 -13.07 10.49 6.31
C LYS A 233 -13.08 9.71 4.99
N LEU A 234 -11.94 9.25 4.50
CA LEU A 234 -11.89 8.37 3.31
C LEU A 234 -12.61 7.04 3.58
N ASN A 235 -12.39 6.45 4.75
CA ASN A 235 -13.07 5.22 5.16
C ASN A 235 -14.59 5.44 5.29
N GLU A 236 -15.03 6.58 5.85
CA GLU A 236 -16.45 6.97 5.90
C GLU A 236 -17.05 7.17 4.50
N ALA A 237 -16.31 7.75 3.55
CA ALA A 237 -16.76 7.93 2.18
C ALA A 237 -17.06 6.60 1.48
N ILE A 238 -16.14 5.64 1.57
CA ILE A 238 -16.29 4.30 0.99
C ILE A 238 -17.45 3.56 1.66
N ALA A 239 -17.53 3.59 2.99
CA ALA A 239 -18.58 2.92 3.73
C ALA A 239 -19.99 3.41 3.34
N VAL A 240 -20.13 4.70 3.06
CA VAL A 240 -21.43 5.32 2.75
C VAL A 240 -21.81 5.24 1.27
N CYS A 241 -20.85 5.27 0.35
CA CYS A 241 -21.12 5.17 -1.09
C CYS A 241 -20.04 4.34 -1.82
N PRO A 242 -20.10 3.00 -1.75
CA PRO A 242 -19.08 2.12 -2.34
C PRO A 242 -19.26 1.90 -3.85
N THR A 243 -19.34 2.99 -4.60
CA THR A 243 -19.35 2.97 -6.07
C THR A 243 -17.91 2.98 -6.61
N GLU A 244 -17.72 2.50 -7.84
CA GLU A 244 -16.41 2.56 -8.52
C GLU A 244 -15.86 4.00 -8.50
N ASP A 245 -16.70 5.00 -8.79
CA ASP A 245 -16.30 6.41 -8.78
C ASP A 245 -15.77 6.86 -7.40
N THR A 246 -16.40 6.43 -6.29
CA THR A 246 -15.90 6.76 -4.95
C THR A 246 -14.57 6.07 -4.66
N VAL A 247 -14.44 4.80 -5.05
CA VAL A 247 -13.19 4.04 -4.91
C VAL A 247 -12.07 4.75 -5.66
N THR A 248 -12.28 5.07 -6.94
CA THR A 248 -11.33 5.83 -7.76
C THR A 248 -10.99 7.16 -7.11
N ALA A 249 -11.99 7.94 -6.68
CA ALA A 249 -11.77 9.23 -6.04
C ALA A 249 -10.89 9.12 -4.77
N VAL A 250 -11.10 8.10 -3.95
CA VAL A 250 -10.29 7.85 -2.75
C VAL A 250 -8.86 7.44 -3.12
N LEU A 251 -8.69 6.57 -4.12
CA LEU A 251 -7.37 6.13 -4.62
C LEU A 251 -6.55 7.26 -5.24
N MET A 252 -7.16 8.36 -5.67
CA MET A 252 -6.42 9.55 -6.13
C MET A 252 -5.83 10.36 -4.98
N ILE A 253 -6.41 10.27 -3.78
CA ILE A 253 -6.00 11.05 -2.61
C ILE A 253 -5.04 10.25 -1.72
N MET A 254 -5.23 8.93 -1.69
CA MET A 254 -4.57 7.99 -0.77
C MET A 254 -3.07 7.70 -0.95
N PRO A 255 -2.45 7.84 -2.14
CA PRO A 255 -1.02 7.55 -2.37
C PRO A 255 -0.03 8.33 -1.49
N ASP A 256 -0.52 9.31 -0.73
CA ASP A 256 0.30 10.09 0.18
C ASP A 256 0.93 9.20 1.28
N PRO A 257 2.27 9.08 1.35
CA PRO A 257 2.94 8.26 2.35
C PRO A 257 2.57 8.64 3.80
N SER A 258 2.18 9.90 4.03
CA SER A 258 1.76 10.37 5.35
C SER A 258 0.47 9.72 5.85
N PHE A 259 -0.34 9.15 4.96
CA PHE A 259 -1.56 8.43 5.33
C PHE A 259 -1.25 7.05 5.91
N HIS A 260 -0.26 6.32 5.40
CA HIS A 260 0.16 5.05 5.97
C HIS A 260 0.66 5.22 7.42
N GLN A 261 1.45 6.26 7.67
CA GLN A 261 1.90 6.60 9.03
C GLN A 261 0.72 7.01 9.92
N ALA A 262 -0.23 7.79 9.39
CA ALA A 262 -1.41 8.19 10.13
C ALA A 262 -2.31 7.01 10.49
N LEU A 263 -2.47 6.04 9.58
CA LEU A 263 -3.21 4.80 9.79
C LEU A 263 -2.62 3.97 10.93
N LEU A 264 -1.31 3.75 10.91
CA LEU A 264 -0.61 3.05 11.98
C LEU A 264 -0.77 3.78 13.32
N LYS A 265 -0.57 5.11 13.31
CA LYS A 265 -0.74 5.94 14.52
C LYS A 265 -2.17 5.90 15.06
N ASP A 266 -3.16 5.93 14.19
CA ASP A 266 -4.57 5.82 14.57
C ASP A 266 -4.91 4.46 15.18
N LEU A 267 -4.39 3.38 14.61
CA LEU A 267 -4.53 2.03 15.14
C LEU A 267 -3.92 1.94 16.54
N LEU A 268 -2.67 2.38 16.71
CA LEU A 268 -1.97 2.35 17.99
C LEU A 268 -2.66 3.23 19.04
N ASN A 269 -3.10 4.43 18.66
CA ASN A 269 -3.87 5.31 19.54
C ASN A 269 -5.20 4.67 19.94
N SER A 270 -5.89 4.01 19.01
CA SER A 270 -7.15 3.30 19.30
C SER A 270 -6.93 2.17 20.29
N ILE A 271 -5.90 1.34 20.09
CA ILE A 271 -5.52 0.27 21.02
C ILE A 271 -5.16 0.86 22.39
N GLN A 272 -4.33 1.89 22.43
CA GLN A 272 -3.90 2.53 23.68
C GLN A 272 -5.09 3.13 24.45
N THR A 273 -6.01 3.81 23.76
CA THR A 273 -7.22 4.38 24.37
C THR A 273 -8.07 3.28 24.98
N LEU A 274 -8.26 2.17 24.27
CA LEU A 274 -9.03 1.03 24.76
C LEU A 274 -8.38 0.32 25.95
N VAL A 275 -7.04 0.37 26.06
CA VAL A 275 -6.30 -0.17 27.21
C VAL A 275 -6.41 0.75 28.43
N THR A 276 -6.34 2.07 28.23
CA THR A 276 -6.27 3.04 29.34
C THR A 276 -7.63 3.43 29.92
N THR A 277 -8.72 3.38 29.15
CA THR A 277 -10.07 3.65 29.67
C THR A 277 -10.60 2.45 30.46
N SER A 278 -10.19 2.32 31.73
CA SER A 278 -10.64 1.24 32.63
C SER A 278 -12.02 1.48 33.24
N GLU A 279 -12.54 2.71 33.22
CA GLU A 279 -13.72 3.10 34.02
C GLU A 279 -15.06 3.00 33.29
N THR A 280 -15.07 2.96 31.97
CA THR A 280 -16.29 2.78 31.17
C THR A 280 -16.06 1.59 30.26
N ASN A 281 -17.01 0.63 30.19
CA ASN A 281 -16.92 -0.50 29.28
C ASN A 281 -16.62 0.05 27.88
N PRO A 282 -15.38 -0.08 27.38
CA PRO A 282 -14.98 0.60 26.15
C PRO A 282 -15.73 0.02 24.94
N PHE A 283 -16.33 -1.16 25.13
CA PHE A 283 -17.17 -1.85 24.17
C PHE A 283 -18.65 -1.51 24.30
N ALA A 284 -19.07 -0.63 25.22
CA ALA A 284 -20.45 -0.17 25.30
C ALA A 284 -20.89 0.56 24.01
N SER A 285 -19.97 1.26 23.35
CA SER A 285 -20.17 1.83 22.00
C SER A 285 -20.05 0.79 20.89
N PHE A 286 -19.47 -0.38 21.17
CA PHE A 286 -19.33 -1.51 20.26
C PHE A 286 -20.53 -2.46 20.32
N VAL A 287 -21.41 -2.34 21.33
CA VAL A 287 -22.68 -3.05 21.35
C VAL A 287 -23.43 -2.66 20.07
N PRO A 288 -23.69 -3.63 19.17
CA PRO A 288 -24.20 -3.31 17.86
C PRO A 288 -25.58 -2.66 17.99
N SER A 289 -25.65 -1.37 17.67
CA SER A 289 -26.91 -0.70 17.40
C SER A 289 -27.28 -1.00 15.95
N PRO A 290 -28.54 -1.35 15.64
CA PRO A 290 -28.96 -1.55 14.26
C PRO A 290 -28.75 -0.23 13.51
N SER A 291 -27.71 -0.19 12.67
CA SER A 291 -27.52 0.91 11.75
C SER A 291 -28.75 0.98 10.83
N PRO A 292 -29.30 2.17 10.53
CA PRO A 292 -30.32 2.32 9.52
C PRO A 292 -29.70 1.98 8.16
N ILE A 293 -29.76 0.70 7.81
CA ILE A 293 -29.35 0.17 6.51
C ILE A 293 -30.16 0.92 5.45
N SER A 294 -29.49 1.76 4.65
CA SER A 294 -30.11 2.45 3.52
C SER A 294 -30.52 1.45 2.45
N PHE A 295 -31.59 1.76 1.71
CA PHE A 295 -32.16 0.96 0.60
C PHE A 295 -31.13 0.44 -0.41
N SER A 296 -30.01 1.13 -0.61
CA SER A 296 -28.91 0.72 -1.52
C SER A 296 -28.30 -0.64 -1.19
N THR A 297 -28.33 -1.01 0.09
CA THR A 297 -27.76 -2.27 0.59
C THR A 297 -28.56 -3.46 0.05
N GLU A 298 -29.89 -3.37 -0.04
CA GLU A 298 -30.76 -4.51 -0.37
C GLU A 298 -30.51 -5.13 -1.74
N ASN A 299 -30.08 -4.35 -2.73
CA ASN A 299 -29.72 -4.88 -4.04
C ASN A 299 -28.46 -5.76 -3.97
N LEU A 300 -27.45 -5.36 -3.19
CA LEU A 300 -26.26 -6.18 -2.96
C LEU A 300 -26.60 -7.43 -2.12
N LEU A 301 -27.58 -7.34 -1.21
CA LEU A 301 -28.06 -8.47 -0.41
C LEU A 301 -28.82 -9.54 -1.20
N THR A 302 -29.36 -9.21 -2.38
CA THR A 302 -30.07 -10.21 -3.19
C THR A 302 -29.15 -11.30 -3.71
N MET A 303 -27.84 -11.03 -3.78
CA MET A 303 -26.84 -11.93 -4.38
C MET A 303 -26.28 -12.96 -3.40
N ASN A 304 -26.44 -12.80 -2.08
CA ASN A 304 -25.89 -13.72 -1.09
C ASN A 304 -27.00 -14.27 -0.16
N PRO A 305 -27.39 -15.55 -0.27
CA PRO A 305 -28.44 -16.15 0.57
C PRO A 305 -28.06 -16.18 2.07
N ASN A 306 -26.77 -16.26 2.39
CA ASN A 306 -26.29 -16.26 3.78
C ASN A 306 -26.60 -14.92 4.46
N LEU A 307 -26.52 -13.79 3.74
CA LEU A 307 -26.81 -12.47 4.32
C LEU A 307 -28.25 -12.34 4.84
N ARG A 308 -29.23 -12.94 4.15
CA ARG A 308 -30.63 -12.93 4.60
C ARG A 308 -30.82 -13.76 5.86
N LEU A 309 -30.18 -14.93 5.91
CA LEU A 309 -30.17 -15.80 7.08
C LEU A 309 -29.55 -15.07 8.27
N VAL A 310 -28.32 -14.56 8.09
CA VAL A 310 -27.56 -13.80 9.10
C VAL A 310 -28.38 -12.65 9.65
N ARG A 311 -28.92 -11.79 8.79
CA ARG A 311 -29.76 -10.64 9.19
C ARG A 311 -30.98 -11.06 10.02
N LYS A 312 -31.63 -12.18 9.67
CA LYS A 312 -32.80 -12.68 10.40
C LYS A 312 -32.42 -13.22 11.77
N TYR A 313 -31.33 -13.98 11.86
CA TYR A 313 -30.80 -14.52 13.11
C TYR A 313 -30.35 -13.41 14.05
N GLU A 314 -29.56 -12.45 13.57
CA GLU A 314 -29.09 -11.33 14.39
C GLU A 314 -30.24 -10.47 14.91
N ARG A 315 -31.26 -10.21 14.07
CA ARG A 315 -32.49 -9.55 14.53
C ARG A 315 -33.18 -10.32 15.64
N ALA A 316 -33.15 -11.65 15.62
CA ALA A 316 -33.73 -12.46 16.68
C ALA A 316 -32.90 -12.36 17.97
N ILE A 317 -31.57 -12.44 17.87
CA ILE A 317 -30.65 -12.27 19.02
C ILE A 317 -30.86 -10.88 19.65
N LEU A 318 -30.79 -9.81 18.86
CA LEU A 318 -30.94 -8.44 19.35
C LEU A 318 -32.33 -8.14 19.95
N LYS A 319 -33.40 -8.71 19.39
CA LYS A 319 -34.76 -8.45 19.90
C LYS A 319 -35.12 -9.29 21.11
N ARG A 320 -34.67 -10.54 21.17
CA ARG A 320 -35.15 -11.52 22.16
C ARG A 320 -34.14 -11.83 23.25
N LEU A 321 -32.85 -11.77 22.92
CA LEU A 321 -31.77 -12.26 23.78
C LEU A 321 -30.84 -11.15 24.27
N ASN A 322 -30.99 -9.90 23.80
CA ASN A 322 -30.11 -8.80 24.22
C ASN A 322 -30.16 -8.51 25.74
N ALA A 323 -31.18 -9.01 26.46
CA ALA A 323 -31.25 -8.96 27.91
C ALA A 323 -30.38 -10.04 28.61
N ASP A 324 -29.99 -11.10 27.89
CA ASP A 324 -29.16 -12.21 28.38
C ASP A 324 -27.89 -12.35 27.51
N PRO A 325 -26.77 -11.73 27.95
CA PRO A 325 -25.50 -11.79 27.24
C PRO A 325 -24.97 -13.21 27.00
N LEU A 326 -25.25 -14.16 27.92
CA LEU A 326 -24.73 -15.53 27.81
C LEU A 326 -25.45 -16.28 26.69
N GLN A 327 -26.78 -16.18 26.65
CA GLN A 327 -27.57 -16.75 25.56
C GLN A 327 -27.26 -16.10 24.22
N SER A 328 -26.98 -14.79 24.22
CA SER A 328 -26.54 -14.08 23.02
C SER A 328 -25.21 -14.62 22.51
N ALA A 329 -24.20 -14.79 23.39
CA ALA A 329 -22.90 -15.35 23.02
C ALA A 329 -23.01 -16.76 22.42
N PHE A 330 -23.76 -17.66 23.07
CA PHE A 330 -23.98 -19.01 22.55
C PHE A 330 -24.77 -19.01 21.24
N SER A 331 -25.75 -18.12 21.07
CA SER A 331 -26.50 -18.02 19.81
C SER A 331 -25.61 -17.63 18.63
N TYR A 332 -24.60 -16.78 18.83
CA TYR A 332 -23.62 -16.48 17.78
C TYR A 332 -22.71 -17.69 17.47
N ILE A 333 -22.31 -18.46 18.49
CA ILE A 333 -21.55 -19.71 18.28
C ILE A 333 -22.39 -20.74 17.51
N ASP A 334 -23.65 -20.95 17.88
CA ASP A 334 -24.56 -21.87 17.20
C ASP A 334 -24.79 -21.46 15.74
N MET A 335 -24.83 -20.16 15.47
CA MET A 335 -24.96 -19.64 14.12
C MET A 335 -23.77 -20.01 13.22
N CYS A 336 -22.56 -20.21 13.77
CA CYS A 336 -21.43 -20.71 13.00
C CYS A 336 -21.67 -22.14 12.46
N GLN A 337 -22.54 -22.93 13.10
CA GLN A 337 -22.89 -24.27 12.58
C GLN A 337 -23.82 -24.18 11.37
N ALA A 338 -24.60 -23.10 11.26
CA ALA A 338 -25.55 -22.88 10.17
C ALA A 338 -24.94 -22.16 8.95
N VAL A 339 -23.74 -21.58 9.09
CA VAL A 339 -23.11 -20.75 8.07
C VAL A 339 -21.70 -21.27 7.77
N HIS A 340 -21.41 -21.51 6.50
CA HIS A 340 -20.10 -22.03 6.04
C HIS A 340 -19.14 -20.94 5.54
N ASP A 341 -19.57 -19.68 5.59
CA ASP A 341 -18.78 -18.54 5.14
C ASP A 341 -17.76 -18.12 6.23
N PRO A 342 -16.45 -18.08 5.93
CA PRO A 342 -15.41 -17.79 6.92
C PRO A 342 -15.59 -16.44 7.61
N THR A 343 -16.04 -15.41 6.88
CA THR A 343 -16.26 -14.07 7.44
C THR A 343 -17.39 -14.07 8.44
N CYS A 344 -18.48 -14.79 8.14
CA CYS A 344 -19.57 -14.96 9.08
C CYS A 344 -19.11 -15.65 10.36
N ILE A 345 -18.33 -16.73 10.24
CA ILE A 345 -17.84 -17.50 11.38
C ILE A 345 -16.92 -16.63 12.25
N ALA A 346 -15.94 -15.97 11.63
CA ALA A 346 -14.99 -15.11 12.34
C ALA A 346 -15.70 -13.94 13.03
N SER A 347 -16.67 -13.33 12.36
CA SER A 347 -17.49 -12.26 12.92
C SER A 347 -18.35 -12.74 14.09
N ASN A 348 -19.04 -13.86 13.95
CA ASN A 348 -19.87 -14.43 15.01
C ASN A 348 -19.05 -14.79 16.25
N TRP A 349 -17.86 -15.39 16.09
CA TRP A 349 -16.95 -15.63 17.21
C TRP A 349 -16.46 -14.33 17.84
N THR A 350 -16.17 -13.30 17.04
CA THR A 350 -15.82 -11.97 17.55
C THR A 350 -16.95 -11.36 18.39
N LEU A 351 -18.20 -11.44 17.91
CA LEU A 351 -19.38 -10.98 18.66
C LEU A 351 -19.59 -11.79 19.95
N ALA A 352 -19.43 -13.11 19.89
CA ALA A 352 -19.48 -13.98 21.07
C ALA A 352 -18.41 -13.57 22.11
N CYS A 353 -17.18 -13.27 21.68
CA CYS A 353 -16.12 -12.72 22.55
C CYS A 353 -16.56 -11.44 23.25
N LEU A 354 -17.21 -10.51 22.55
CA LEU A 354 -17.69 -9.26 23.14
C LEU A 354 -18.77 -9.49 24.20
N TYR A 355 -19.70 -10.41 23.97
CA TYR A 355 -20.71 -10.78 24.98
C TYR A 355 -20.10 -11.51 26.19
N PHE A 356 -19.16 -12.43 25.97
CA PHE A 356 -18.43 -13.07 27.07
C PHE A 356 -17.58 -12.07 27.85
N TYR A 357 -16.99 -11.07 27.18
CA TYR A 357 -16.25 -10.00 27.83
C TYR A 357 -17.16 -9.13 28.72
N ASP A 358 -18.37 -8.80 28.25
CA ASP A 358 -19.37 -8.08 29.06
C ASP A 358 -19.76 -8.89 30.32
N LEU A 359 -19.97 -10.20 30.18
CA LEU A 359 -20.19 -11.11 31.31
C LEU A 359 -19.00 -11.16 32.27
N LEU A 360 -17.79 -11.30 31.75
CA LEU A 360 -16.55 -11.30 32.53
C LEU A 360 -16.42 -10.02 33.35
N SER A 361 -16.64 -8.86 32.71
CA SER A 361 -16.55 -7.54 33.32
C SER A 361 -17.57 -7.37 34.45
N LYS A 362 -18.83 -7.79 34.23
CA LYS A 362 -19.87 -7.77 35.26
C LYS A 362 -19.56 -8.73 36.40
N THR A 363 -19.11 -9.94 36.09
CA THR A 363 -18.82 -11.00 37.06
C THR A 363 -17.62 -10.68 37.93
N ASN A 364 -16.62 -10.00 37.38
CA ASN A 364 -15.43 -9.58 38.11
C ASN A 364 -15.76 -8.69 39.32
N SER A 365 -16.86 -7.94 39.27
CA SER A 365 -17.30 -7.12 40.41
C SER A 365 -17.85 -7.94 41.59
N ILE A 366 -18.23 -9.21 41.36
CA ILE A 366 -18.92 -10.06 42.32
C ILE A 366 -17.90 -10.96 43.04
N LEU A 367 -17.86 -10.86 44.37
CA LEU A 367 -17.00 -11.69 45.20
C LEU A 367 -17.47 -13.16 45.18
N GLY A 368 -16.54 -14.12 45.08
CA GLY A 368 -16.87 -15.55 45.11
C GLY A 368 -17.19 -16.18 43.75
N LYS A 369 -17.04 -15.44 42.65
CA LYS A 369 -17.26 -15.90 41.27
C LYS A 369 -15.98 -16.09 40.46
N GLU A 370 -14.85 -16.31 41.11
CA GLU A 370 -13.54 -16.47 40.47
C GLU A 370 -13.50 -17.60 39.43
N ALA A 371 -14.21 -18.70 39.69
CA ALA A 371 -14.32 -19.82 38.75
C ALA A 371 -15.04 -19.43 37.45
N GLU A 372 -16.10 -18.61 37.54
CA GLU A 372 -16.80 -18.08 36.36
C GLU A 372 -15.90 -17.12 35.58
N VAL A 373 -15.17 -16.23 36.26
CA VAL A 373 -14.18 -15.32 35.63
C VAL A 373 -13.11 -16.13 34.87
N TYR A 374 -12.58 -17.19 35.48
CA TYR A 374 -11.62 -18.09 34.84
C TYR A 374 -12.21 -18.79 33.60
N ALA A 375 -13.44 -19.30 33.70
CA ALA A 375 -14.13 -19.96 32.60
C ALA A 375 -14.36 -19.00 31.41
N TYR A 376 -14.90 -17.80 31.65
CA TYR A 376 -15.12 -16.81 30.59
C TYR A 376 -13.82 -16.37 29.94
N ARG A 377 -12.76 -16.14 30.72
CA ARG A 377 -11.43 -15.81 30.18
C ARG A 377 -10.90 -16.90 29.25
N ASN A 378 -10.99 -18.16 29.64
CA ASN A 378 -10.52 -19.27 28.79
C ASN A 378 -11.34 -19.41 27.50
N VAL A 379 -12.67 -19.23 27.57
CA VAL A 379 -13.53 -19.25 26.38
C VAL A 379 -13.19 -18.10 25.45
N ILE A 380 -13.00 -16.88 25.96
CA ILE A 380 -12.58 -15.71 25.17
C ILE A 380 -11.24 -16.00 24.48
N ASN A 381 -10.24 -16.51 25.21
CA ASN A 381 -8.94 -16.81 24.63
C ASN A 381 -9.01 -17.83 23.50
N GLU A 382 -9.78 -18.90 23.68
CA GLU A 382 -9.95 -19.93 22.66
C GLU A 382 -10.65 -19.36 21.43
N LEU A 383 -11.75 -18.61 21.61
CA LEU A 383 -12.44 -17.95 20.51
C LEU A 383 -11.54 -16.93 19.79
N VAL A 384 -10.73 -16.16 20.51
CA VAL A 384 -9.75 -15.23 19.91
C VAL A 384 -8.71 -16.00 19.09
N CYS A 385 -8.16 -17.11 19.61
CA CYS A 385 -7.21 -17.95 18.87
C CYS A 385 -7.83 -18.49 17.57
N GLN A 386 -9.01 -19.09 17.68
CA GLN A 386 -9.71 -19.68 16.53
C GLN A 386 -10.08 -18.62 15.51
N THR A 387 -10.57 -17.45 15.96
CA THR A 387 -10.88 -16.33 15.08
C THR A 387 -9.63 -15.79 14.40
N PHE A 388 -8.50 -15.68 15.11
CA PHE A 388 -7.23 -15.24 14.54
C PHE A 388 -6.74 -16.18 13.45
N ILE A 389 -6.69 -17.49 13.72
CA ILE A 389 -6.26 -18.52 12.75
C ILE A 389 -7.18 -18.54 11.53
N LEU A 390 -8.50 -18.55 11.76
CA LEU A 390 -9.49 -18.54 10.67
C LEU A 390 -9.36 -17.27 9.83
N SER A 391 -9.21 -16.11 10.48
CA SER A 391 -9.12 -14.82 9.79
C SER A 391 -7.90 -14.75 8.90
N ARG A 392 -6.74 -15.17 9.41
CA ARG A 392 -5.54 -15.30 8.60
C ARG A 392 -5.81 -16.24 7.43
N THR A 393 -6.24 -17.46 7.68
CA THR A 393 -6.32 -18.47 6.63
C THR A 393 -7.26 -18.11 5.46
N TYR A 394 -8.37 -17.41 5.71
CA TYR A 394 -9.44 -17.29 4.71
C TYR A 394 -9.92 -15.86 4.39
N LEU A 395 -9.59 -14.85 5.21
CA LEU A 395 -10.18 -13.53 5.05
C LEU A 395 -9.24 -12.58 4.30
N PRO A 396 -9.77 -11.59 3.57
CA PRO A 396 -8.94 -10.57 2.95
C PRO A 396 -8.34 -9.60 4.01
N PRO A 397 -7.19 -8.97 3.71
CA PRO A 397 -6.47 -8.07 4.62
C PRO A 397 -7.32 -7.02 5.37
N HIS A 398 -8.27 -6.35 4.69
CA HIS A 398 -9.10 -5.33 5.34
C HIS A 398 -10.03 -5.91 6.40
N THR A 399 -10.60 -7.09 6.14
CA THR A 399 -11.45 -7.79 7.10
C THR A 399 -10.62 -8.30 8.28
N GLN A 400 -9.41 -8.81 8.01
CA GLN A 400 -8.47 -9.23 9.03
C GLN A 400 -8.09 -8.08 9.99
N VAL A 401 -7.65 -6.92 9.46
CA VAL A 401 -7.33 -5.72 10.27
C VAL A 401 -8.51 -5.33 11.15
N TYR A 402 -9.70 -5.32 10.57
CA TYR A 402 -10.91 -4.97 11.29
C TYR A 402 -11.18 -5.94 12.45
N ILE A 403 -11.13 -7.25 12.21
CA ILE A 403 -11.34 -8.26 13.26
C ILE A 403 -10.27 -8.16 14.35
N PHE A 404 -9.00 -8.06 13.98
CA PHE A 404 -7.90 -7.98 14.95
C PHE A 404 -7.96 -6.74 15.81
N ARG A 405 -8.39 -5.61 15.25
CA ARG A 405 -8.67 -4.38 15.99
C ARG A 405 -9.76 -4.58 17.07
N LEU A 406 -10.69 -5.54 16.90
CA LEU A 406 -11.70 -5.87 17.91
C LEU A 406 -11.21 -6.89 18.93
N LEU A 407 -10.49 -7.92 18.48
CA LEU A 407 -10.01 -8.99 19.37
C LEU A 407 -8.91 -8.52 20.32
N LEU A 408 -7.99 -7.68 19.85
CA LEU A 408 -6.81 -7.27 20.63
C LEU A 408 -7.19 -6.52 21.92
N PRO A 409 -8.08 -5.51 21.90
CA PRO A 409 -8.56 -4.87 23.12
C PRO A 409 -9.31 -5.83 24.06
N VAL A 410 -10.11 -6.76 23.52
CA VAL A 410 -10.83 -7.76 24.32
C VAL A 410 -9.85 -8.65 25.07
N LEU A 411 -8.80 -9.12 24.39
CA LEU A 411 -7.78 -9.98 24.97
C LEU A 411 -6.96 -9.26 26.05
N LEU A 412 -6.54 -8.02 25.78
CA LEU A 412 -5.80 -7.19 26.74
C LEU A 412 -6.62 -6.91 28.01
N GLN A 413 -7.87 -6.49 27.84
CA GLN A 413 -8.76 -6.19 28.97
C GLN A 413 -9.15 -7.45 29.74
N THR A 414 -9.40 -8.57 29.05
CA THR A 414 -9.68 -9.87 29.69
C THR A 414 -8.52 -10.31 30.58
N THR A 415 -7.28 -10.16 30.09
CA THR A 415 -6.07 -10.48 30.83
C THR A 415 -5.95 -9.61 32.09
N GLU A 416 -6.21 -8.30 31.99
CA GLU A 416 -6.09 -7.39 33.11
C GLU A 416 -7.20 -7.59 34.17
N ILE A 417 -8.43 -7.84 33.72
CA ILE A 417 -9.55 -8.21 34.60
C ILE A 417 -9.22 -9.48 35.39
N PHE A 418 -8.69 -10.50 34.71
CA PHE A 418 -8.32 -11.76 35.33
C PHE A 418 -7.19 -11.59 36.35
N ARG A 419 -6.13 -10.84 36.00
CA ARG A 419 -5.02 -10.50 36.91
C ARG A 419 -5.53 -9.78 38.16
N SER A 420 -6.42 -8.80 37.99
CA SER A 420 -7.05 -8.06 39.08
C SER A 420 -7.93 -8.95 39.97
N SER A 421 -8.64 -9.90 39.37
CA SER A 421 -9.44 -10.90 40.10
C SER A 421 -8.55 -11.78 41.00
N ILE A 422 -7.46 -12.32 40.44
CA ILE A 422 -6.52 -13.15 41.18
C ILE A 422 -5.81 -12.38 42.28
N ALA A 423 -5.39 -11.14 42.02
CA ALA A 423 -4.77 -10.29 43.03
C ALA A 423 -5.69 -10.10 44.25
N ARG A 424 -6.99 -9.92 44.03
CA ARG A 424 -7.99 -9.83 45.12
C ARG A 424 -8.12 -11.14 45.90
N SER A 425 -8.12 -12.29 45.24
CA SER A 425 -8.25 -13.60 45.90
C SER A 425 -6.97 -14.02 46.64
N LEU A 426 -5.79 -13.68 46.11
CA LEU A 426 -4.48 -13.95 46.73
C LEU A 426 -4.22 -13.11 47.97
N SER A 427 -4.85 -11.94 48.11
CA SER A 427 -4.75 -11.14 49.34
C SER A 427 -5.25 -11.88 50.59
N LYS A 428 -5.99 -12.99 50.42
CA LYS A 428 -6.61 -13.76 51.51
C LYS A 428 -5.89 -15.07 51.86
N THR A 429 -4.94 -15.54 51.05
CA THR A 429 -4.30 -16.86 51.24
C THR A 429 -2.77 -16.76 51.27
N SER A 430 -2.14 -17.42 52.24
CA SER A 430 -0.70 -17.33 52.54
C SER A 430 0.21 -18.07 51.55
N SER A 431 -0.34 -18.78 50.54
CA SER A 431 0.45 -19.47 49.50
C SER A 431 0.64 -18.59 48.26
N ARG A 432 1.46 -17.54 48.38
CA ARG A 432 1.68 -16.51 47.34
C ARG A 432 2.48 -16.98 46.10
N ARG A 433 3.35 -17.99 46.20
CA ARG A 433 4.37 -18.27 45.16
C ARG A 433 3.86 -19.10 43.97
N THR A 434 3.05 -20.14 44.21
CA THR A 434 2.69 -21.11 43.15
C THR A 434 1.64 -20.58 42.18
N ILE A 435 0.82 -19.60 42.57
CA ILE A 435 -0.28 -19.09 41.75
C ILE A 435 0.19 -17.97 40.81
N GLN A 436 1.17 -17.14 41.19
CA GLN A 436 1.68 -16.07 40.31
C GLN A 436 2.41 -16.61 39.08
N GLU A 437 3.12 -17.74 39.19
CA GLU A 437 3.83 -18.37 38.07
C GLU A 437 2.90 -19.11 37.10
N MET A 438 1.67 -19.46 37.51
CA MET A 438 0.67 -20.12 36.63
C MET A 438 -0.24 -19.13 35.87
N VAL A 439 -0.14 -17.82 36.13
CA VAL A 439 -1.23 -16.86 35.84
C VAL A 439 -0.92 -15.84 34.74
N LEU A 440 0.29 -15.85 34.17
CA LEU A 440 0.56 -15.16 32.90
C LEU A 440 1.04 -16.19 31.88
N PRO A 441 0.16 -16.72 31.02
CA PRO A 441 0.54 -17.71 30.04
C PRO A 441 1.36 -16.99 28.99
N GLU A 442 2.61 -17.39 28.84
CA GLU A 442 3.46 -17.08 27.70
C GLU A 442 2.69 -17.09 26.37
N ARG A 443 1.72 -18.02 26.25
CA ARG A 443 0.77 -18.14 25.13
C ARG A 443 -0.08 -16.87 24.88
N GLU A 444 -0.64 -16.22 25.89
CA GLU A 444 -1.45 -14.99 25.68
C GLU A 444 -0.59 -13.85 25.16
N SER A 445 0.58 -13.64 25.76
CA SER A 445 1.55 -12.64 25.29
C SER A 445 2.00 -12.92 23.86
N GLN A 446 2.25 -14.19 23.52
CA GLN A 446 2.57 -14.61 22.15
C GLN A 446 1.43 -14.27 21.18
N ILE A 447 0.18 -14.59 21.52
CA ILE A 447 -0.98 -14.28 20.67
C ILE A 447 -1.17 -12.77 20.51
N ILE A 448 -1.06 -12.00 21.60
CA ILE A 448 -1.15 -10.53 21.57
C ILE A 448 -0.11 -9.95 20.62
N ASN A 449 1.16 -10.39 20.76
CA ASN A 449 2.24 -9.91 19.91
C ASN A 449 2.02 -10.31 18.45
N GLN A 450 1.61 -11.55 18.18
CA GLN A 450 1.30 -12.00 16.82
C GLN A 450 0.15 -11.20 16.19
N ILE A 451 -0.93 -10.96 16.93
CA ILE A 451 -2.06 -10.14 16.45
C ILE A 451 -1.58 -8.71 16.16
N LEU A 452 -0.79 -8.12 17.06
CA LEU A 452 -0.29 -6.76 16.90
C LEU A 452 0.64 -6.63 15.70
N ASP A 453 1.69 -7.46 15.62
CA ASP A 453 2.67 -7.47 14.54
C ASP A 453 1.98 -7.64 13.19
N PHE A 454 1.05 -8.59 13.11
CA PHE A 454 0.32 -8.86 11.88
C PHE A 454 -0.66 -7.74 11.53
N THR A 455 -1.35 -7.13 12.51
CA THR A 455 -2.21 -5.97 12.22
C THR A 455 -1.38 -4.81 11.68
N ILE A 456 -0.20 -4.54 12.27
CA ILE A 456 0.74 -3.51 11.78
C ILE A 456 1.16 -3.81 10.36
N HIS A 457 1.53 -5.06 10.06
CA HIS A 457 1.88 -5.47 8.70
C HIS A 457 0.72 -5.23 7.71
N LEU A 458 -0.50 -5.67 8.03
CA LEU A 458 -1.66 -5.51 7.16
C LEU A 458 -2.06 -4.05 6.91
N THR A 459 -1.75 -3.12 7.84
CA THR A 459 -2.00 -1.68 7.62
C THR A 459 -1.20 -1.11 6.46
N LYS A 460 -0.11 -1.78 6.03
CA LYS A 460 0.69 -1.39 4.86
C LYS A 460 -0.05 -1.68 3.54
N VAL A 461 -0.91 -2.70 3.53
CA VAL A 461 -1.58 -3.19 2.31
C VAL A 461 -3.09 -2.95 2.30
N SER A 462 -3.67 -2.61 3.44
CA SER A 462 -5.08 -2.30 3.59
C SER A 462 -5.28 -0.95 4.29
N PRO A 463 -5.72 0.09 3.58
CA PRO A 463 -5.96 1.40 4.16
C PRO A 463 -7.32 1.50 4.88
N LEU A 464 -8.18 0.48 4.75
CA LEU A 464 -9.49 0.41 5.39
C LEU A 464 -9.37 -0.06 6.85
N ILE A 465 -9.05 0.86 7.76
CA ILE A 465 -8.83 0.55 9.18
C ILE A 465 -10.01 0.96 10.07
N LYS A 466 -10.70 2.05 9.71
CA LYS A 466 -11.81 2.62 10.50
C LYS A 466 -13.13 2.18 9.92
N LEU A 467 -13.63 1.10 10.47
CA LEU A 467 -14.95 0.60 10.21
C LEU A 467 -15.65 0.59 11.58
N PRO A 468 -16.72 1.38 11.82
CA PRO A 468 -17.42 1.35 13.10
C PRO A 468 -17.97 -0.06 13.34
N THR A 469 -17.87 -0.56 14.58
CA THR A 469 -18.31 -1.91 14.89
C THR A 469 -19.73 -2.15 14.49
N SER A 470 -19.93 -3.29 13.88
CA SER A 470 -21.17 -3.60 13.22
C SER A 470 -21.48 -5.08 13.37
N LEU A 471 -22.74 -5.42 13.18
CA LEU A 471 -23.23 -6.79 13.20
C LEU A 471 -22.48 -7.65 12.17
N THR A 472 -22.55 -8.98 12.28
CA THR A 472 -22.02 -9.91 11.28
C THR A 472 -22.54 -9.58 9.89
N PHE A 473 -23.82 -9.22 9.77
CA PHE A 473 -24.38 -8.72 8.53
C PHE A 473 -23.60 -7.54 7.92
N ASP A 474 -23.24 -6.57 8.74
CA ASP A 474 -22.54 -5.38 8.29
C ASP A 474 -21.07 -5.68 7.97
N ILE A 475 -20.44 -6.64 8.67
CA ILE A 475 -19.07 -7.09 8.40
C ILE A 475 -19.00 -7.76 7.03
N LEU A 476 -19.96 -8.61 6.69
CA LEU A 476 -20.05 -9.23 5.36
C LEU A 476 -20.29 -8.20 4.25
N TYR A 477 -21.16 -7.23 4.50
CA TYR A 477 -21.37 -6.13 3.56
C TYR A 477 -20.07 -5.35 3.33
N ARG A 478 -19.34 -5.05 4.41
CA ARG A 478 -18.07 -4.32 4.36
C ARG A 478 -16.95 -5.14 3.76
N GLU A 479 -16.95 -6.44 3.95
CA GLU A 479 -16.02 -7.33 3.27
C GLU A 479 -16.21 -7.18 1.75
N ALA A 480 -17.44 -7.33 1.26
CA ALA A 480 -17.74 -7.24 -0.17
C ALA A 480 -17.35 -5.88 -0.77
N VAL A 481 -17.60 -4.79 -0.05
CA VAL A 481 -17.19 -3.44 -0.44
C VAL A 481 -15.66 -3.28 -0.38
N GLY A 482 -15.07 -3.71 0.72
CA GLY A 482 -13.64 -3.54 1.01
C GLY A 482 -12.77 -4.39 0.11
N GLN A 483 -13.25 -5.55 -0.35
CA GLN A 483 -12.55 -6.43 -1.29
C GLN A 483 -12.39 -5.77 -2.65
N ARG A 484 -13.45 -5.14 -3.18
CA ARG A 484 -13.38 -4.37 -4.44
C ARG A 484 -12.39 -3.21 -4.30
N PHE A 485 -12.50 -2.47 -3.20
CA PHE A 485 -11.59 -1.38 -2.93
C PHE A 485 -10.13 -1.86 -2.80
N LEU A 486 -9.90 -2.94 -2.05
CA LEU A 486 -8.57 -3.49 -1.79
C LEU A 486 -7.88 -3.90 -3.09
N VAL A 487 -8.58 -4.63 -3.96
CA VAL A 487 -8.04 -5.03 -5.27
C VAL A 487 -7.59 -3.80 -6.06
N ARG A 488 -8.45 -2.79 -6.19
CA ARG A 488 -8.12 -1.54 -6.89
C ARG A 488 -6.99 -0.77 -6.24
N PHE A 489 -6.92 -0.79 -4.90
CA PHE A 489 -5.83 -0.19 -4.15
C PHE A 489 -4.50 -0.86 -4.49
N LEU A 490 -4.45 -2.20 -4.45
CA LEU A 490 -3.26 -2.96 -4.79
C LEU A 490 -2.82 -2.65 -6.23
N GLU A 491 -3.74 -2.65 -7.20
CA GLU A 491 -3.44 -2.25 -8.59
C GLU A 491 -2.82 -0.85 -8.67
N ALA A 492 -3.47 0.14 -8.05
CA ALA A 492 -3.00 1.52 -8.09
C ALA A 492 -1.61 1.68 -7.44
N MET A 493 -1.32 0.93 -6.37
CA MET A 493 -0.02 0.96 -5.71
C MET A 493 1.06 0.26 -6.54
N ILE A 494 0.72 -0.83 -7.25
CA ILE A 494 1.62 -1.52 -8.19
C ILE A 494 1.96 -0.59 -9.37
N GLU A 495 0.97 0.08 -9.95
CA GLU A 495 1.16 1.00 -11.08
C GLU A 495 2.01 2.23 -10.73
N GLN A 496 2.03 2.63 -9.47
CA GLN A 496 2.81 3.77 -8.98
C GLN A 496 4.28 3.45 -8.71
N ASP A 497 4.69 2.17 -8.83
CA ASP A 497 6.07 1.71 -8.63
C ASP A 497 6.66 2.17 -7.29
N ILE A 498 5.85 2.05 -6.22
CA ILE A 498 6.26 2.39 -4.86
C ILE A 498 7.27 1.34 -4.36
N GLU A 499 8.18 1.71 -3.45
CA GLU A 499 9.21 0.87 -2.83
C GLU A 499 8.71 -0.50 -2.28
N GLN A 500 7.39 -0.65 -2.09
CA GLN A 500 6.72 -1.87 -1.61
C GLN A 500 5.89 -2.60 -2.69
N ALA A 501 6.16 -2.37 -3.98
CA ALA A 501 5.45 -3.01 -5.09
C ALA A 501 5.33 -4.54 -4.93
N HIS A 502 6.43 -5.19 -4.50
CA HIS A 502 6.49 -6.63 -4.24
C HIS A 502 5.45 -7.12 -3.21
N LEU A 503 5.15 -6.31 -2.20
CA LEU A 503 4.16 -6.63 -1.17
C LEU A 503 2.74 -6.57 -1.74
N TYR A 504 2.46 -5.57 -2.59
CA TYR A 504 1.15 -5.43 -3.21
C TYR A 504 0.89 -6.54 -4.25
N GLU A 505 1.89 -6.88 -5.05
CA GLU A 505 1.84 -8.03 -5.97
C GLU A 505 1.62 -9.34 -5.21
N TYR A 506 2.27 -9.52 -4.06
CA TYR A 506 2.06 -10.69 -3.20
C TYR A 506 0.62 -10.81 -2.72
N TYR A 507 0.06 -9.74 -2.14
CA TYR A 507 -1.33 -9.79 -1.64
C TYR A 507 -2.36 -9.88 -2.76
N LEU A 508 -2.08 -9.31 -3.94
CA LEU A 508 -2.93 -9.49 -5.10
C LEU A 508 -2.94 -10.96 -5.53
N PHE A 509 -1.76 -11.59 -5.65
CA PHE A 509 -1.63 -13.03 -5.96
C PHE A 509 -2.33 -13.89 -4.92
N GLU A 510 -2.10 -13.62 -3.63
CA GLU A 510 -2.77 -14.30 -2.53
C GLU A 510 -4.29 -14.19 -2.67
N GLY A 511 -4.80 -13.03 -3.07
CA GLY A 511 -6.23 -12.85 -3.32
C GLY A 511 -6.77 -13.66 -4.48
N VAL A 512 -6.00 -13.82 -5.55
CA VAL A 512 -6.40 -14.72 -6.64
C VAL A 512 -6.41 -16.16 -6.16
N TRP A 513 -5.40 -16.57 -5.40
CA TRP A 513 -5.28 -17.92 -4.85
C TRP A 513 -6.42 -18.24 -3.87
N GLN A 514 -6.71 -17.35 -2.93
CA GLN A 514 -7.80 -17.53 -1.96
C GLN A 514 -9.19 -17.29 -2.57
N GLY A 515 -9.26 -16.77 -3.79
CA GLY A 515 -10.51 -16.57 -4.51
C GLY A 515 -11.30 -15.33 -4.10
N TRP A 516 -10.66 -14.33 -3.48
CA TRP A 516 -11.23 -12.99 -3.28
C TRP A 516 -10.79 -11.97 -4.34
N ALA A 517 -9.86 -12.28 -5.23
CA ALA A 517 -9.57 -11.48 -6.43
C ALA A 517 -9.89 -12.29 -7.70
N ARG A 518 -11.16 -12.63 -7.91
CA ARG A 518 -11.60 -13.62 -8.92
C ARG A 518 -11.46 -13.17 -10.37
N ASP A 519 -11.35 -11.87 -10.61
CA ASP A 519 -11.35 -11.30 -11.97
C ASP A 519 -9.95 -11.35 -12.63
N TYR A 520 -8.95 -11.93 -11.95
CA TYR A 520 -7.56 -11.96 -12.41
C TYR A 520 -7.15 -13.36 -12.87
N ASP A 521 -6.25 -13.38 -13.86
CA ASP A 521 -5.62 -14.62 -14.30
C ASP A 521 -4.57 -15.08 -13.28
N PHE A 522 -4.81 -16.26 -12.72
CA PHE A 522 -3.95 -16.86 -11.69
C PHE A 522 -2.47 -16.92 -12.11
N ASN A 523 -2.19 -17.37 -13.34
CA ASN A 523 -0.82 -17.55 -13.82
C ASN A 523 -0.10 -16.23 -14.11
N LYS A 524 -0.83 -15.23 -14.61
CA LYS A 524 -0.31 -13.87 -14.80
C LYS A 524 0.08 -13.26 -13.46
N THR A 525 -0.84 -13.22 -12.49
CA THR A 525 -0.58 -12.62 -11.18
C THR A 525 0.51 -13.38 -10.42
N ARG A 526 0.54 -14.72 -10.52
CA ARG A 526 1.63 -15.53 -9.96
C ARG A 526 2.99 -15.13 -10.50
N ARG A 527 3.13 -14.95 -11.83
CA ARG A 527 4.39 -14.55 -12.46
C ARG A 527 4.81 -13.13 -12.07
N SER A 528 3.88 -12.18 -12.05
CA SER A 528 4.16 -10.80 -11.60
C SER A 528 4.67 -10.80 -10.16
N CYS A 529 3.97 -11.50 -9.27
CA CYS A 529 4.38 -11.68 -7.88
C CYS A 529 5.77 -12.32 -7.77
N MET A 530 6.02 -13.44 -8.45
CA MET A 530 7.34 -14.07 -8.44
C MET A 530 8.46 -13.13 -8.89
N SER A 531 8.26 -12.38 -9.97
CA SER A 531 9.25 -11.40 -10.45
C SER A 531 9.50 -10.33 -9.39
N ALA A 532 8.45 -9.69 -8.90
CA ALA A 532 8.57 -8.60 -7.94
C ALA A 532 9.23 -9.04 -6.63
N LEU A 533 9.00 -10.29 -6.20
CA LEU A 533 9.65 -10.88 -5.03
C LEU A 533 11.13 -11.16 -5.27
N LEU A 534 11.50 -11.73 -6.42
CA LEU A 534 12.89 -12.02 -6.77
C LEU A 534 13.72 -10.75 -6.92
N ASP A 535 13.13 -9.69 -7.48
CA ASP A 535 13.77 -8.38 -7.60
C ASP A 535 14.20 -7.82 -6.24
N THR A 536 13.48 -8.13 -5.14
CA THR A 536 13.88 -7.70 -3.78
C THR A 536 15.19 -8.33 -3.26
N LYS A 537 15.66 -9.39 -3.91
CA LYS A 537 16.88 -10.14 -3.57
C LYS A 537 17.97 -10.01 -4.62
N ASP A 538 17.78 -9.15 -5.62
CA ASP A 538 18.60 -9.09 -6.83
C ASP A 538 18.70 -10.47 -7.53
N TRP A 539 17.61 -11.25 -7.48
CA TRP A 539 17.49 -12.55 -8.13
C TRP A 539 16.60 -12.46 -9.35
N ASP A 540 16.73 -13.43 -10.25
CA ASP A 540 15.85 -13.58 -11.40
C ASP A 540 15.23 -14.98 -11.48
N ILE A 541 14.40 -15.18 -12.50
CA ILE A 541 13.71 -16.45 -12.74
C ILE A 541 14.70 -17.61 -13.01
N PHE A 542 15.91 -17.32 -13.51
CA PHE A 542 16.93 -18.31 -13.80
C PHE A 542 17.61 -18.79 -12.53
N ASP A 543 17.76 -17.94 -11.51
CA ASP A 543 18.25 -18.35 -10.19
C ASP A 543 17.33 -19.42 -9.58
N VAL A 544 16.02 -19.22 -9.67
CA VAL A 544 15.02 -20.23 -9.23
C VAL A 544 15.12 -21.49 -10.08
N GLN A 545 15.24 -21.36 -11.41
CA GLN A 545 15.38 -22.52 -12.29
C GLN A 545 16.64 -23.33 -11.94
N LEU A 546 17.77 -22.68 -11.68
CA LEU A 546 19.02 -23.34 -11.32
C LEU A 546 18.89 -24.15 -10.02
N LEU A 547 18.11 -23.64 -9.07
CA LEU A 547 17.80 -24.35 -7.83
C LEU A 547 16.86 -25.55 -8.04
N LEU A 548 15.95 -25.51 -9.02
CA LEU A 548 14.97 -26.57 -9.25
C LEU A 548 15.46 -27.66 -10.23
N ASP A 549 16.34 -27.29 -11.17
CA ASP A 549 16.78 -28.10 -12.31
C ASP A 549 18.06 -28.89 -12.01
N ILE A 550 18.04 -29.70 -10.95
CA ILE A 550 19.17 -30.56 -10.61
C ILE A 550 19.33 -31.71 -11.64
N PRO A 551 20.54 -31.94 -12.17
CA PRO A 551 20.77 -33.02 -13.14
C PRO A 551 20.52 -34.44 -12.60
N LEU A 552 20.49 -34.61 -11.27
CA LEU A 552 20.32 -35.91 -10.62
C LEU A 552 18.93 -36.50 -10.86
N ILE A 553 17.91 -35.64 -10.95
CA ILE A 553 16.52 -36.04 -11.17
C ILE A 553 16.18 -35.72 -12.62
N PRO A 554 16.00 -36.73 -13.48
CA PRO A 554 15.79 -36.47 -14.89
C PRO A 554 14.41 -35.85 -15.12
N ARG A 555 14.41 -34.81 -15.95
CA ARG A 555 13.24 -34.03 -16.31
C ARG A 555 13.06 -33.94 -17.83
N THR A 556 11.82 -33.79 -18.25
CA THR A 556 11.45 -33.44 -19.62
C THR A 556 12.02 -32.07 -20.02
N SER A 557 11.99 -31.74 -21.32
CA SER A 557 12.37 -30.41 -21.81
C SER A 557 11.62 -29.28 -21.12
N ASP A 558 10.38 -29.55 -20.70
CA ASP A 558 9.48 -28.59 -20.09
C ASP A 558 9.60 -28.58 -18.56
N GLY A 559 10.61 -29.25 -17.98
CA GLY A 559 10.93 -29.21 -16.55
C GLY A 559 10.14 -30.19 -15.66
N TRP A 560 9.25 -30.98 -16.24
CA TRP A 560 8.49 -32.00 -15.52
C TRP A 560 9.29 -33.26 -15.23
N LEU A 561 8.96 -33.98 -14.16
CA LEU A 561 9.51 -35.30 -13.88
C LEU A 561 9.06 -36.31 -14.96
N TYR A 562 9.97 -37.20 -15.38
CA TYR A 562 9.62 -38.29 -16.29
C TYR A 562 8.77 -39.36 -15.59
N ARG A 563 7.64 -39.74 -16.20
CA ARG A 563 6.70 -40.74 -15.65
C ARG A 563 7.32 -42.12 -15.38
N ASP A 564 8.24 -42.52 -16.26
CA ASP A 564 8.85 -43.86 -16.24
C ASP A 564 10.23 -43.88 -15.58
N CYS A 565 10.70 -42.74 -15.06
CA CYS A 565 12.03 -42.71 -14.49
C CYS A 565 12.08 -43.29 -13.09
N ARG A 566 12.68 -44.47 -12.97
CA ARG A 566 12.91 -45.17 -11.70
C ARG A 566 14.34 -45.03 -11.16
N SER A 567 15.19 -44.24 -11.81
CA SER A 567 16.62 -44.17 -11.49
C SER A 567 17.16 -42.74 -11.45
N LEU A 568 18.02 -42.46 -10.47
CA LEU A 568 18.79 -41.23 -10.40
C LEU A 568 19.90 -41.22 -11.47
N VAL A 569 20.22 -40.03 -12.00
CA VAL A 569 21.22 -39.85 -13.06
C VAL A 569 22.52 -39.29 -12.47
N PHE A 570 23.54 -40.14 -12.41
CA PHE A 570 24.88 -39.74 -11.96
C PHE A 570 25.79 -39.44 -13.15
N SER A 571 26.43 -38.28 -13.16
CA SER A 571 27.27 -37.81 -14.26
C SER A 571 28.58 -38.59 -14.44
N SER A 572 29.10 -39.18 -13.37
CA SER A 572 30.40 -39.86 -13.37
C SER A 572 30.52 -40.88 -12.23
N GLY A 573 31.63 -41.63 -12.24
CA GLY A 573 31.98 -42.58 -11.18
C GLY A 573 31.26 -43.93 -11.28
N GLN A 574 31.72 -44.88 -10.48
CA GLN A 574 31.03 -46.15 -10.29
C GLN A 574 29.77 -45.91 -9.45
N ARG A 575 28.67 -46.53 -9.87
CA ARG A 575 27.35 -46.37 -9.24
C ARG A 575 27.06 -47.55 -8.32
N PHE A 576 26.43 -47.25 -7.19
CA PHE A 576 26.16 -48.21 -6.15
C PHE A 576 24.69 -48.20 -5.76
N ALA A 577 24.14 -49.38 -5.48
CA ALA A 577 22.75 -49.56 -5.06
C ALA A 577 22.59 -49.50 -3.54
N ARG A 578 23.61 -49.91 -2.78
CA ARG A 578 23.62 -49.87 -1.31
C ARG A 578 25.03 -50.01 -0.74
N VAL A 579 25.15 -49.73 0.55
CA VAL A 579 26.33 -50.03 1.36
C VAL A 579 26.15 -51.41 1.99
N ASP A 580 26.99 -52.37 1.64
CA ASP A 580 26.95 -53.74 2.20
C ASP A 580 27.71 -53.82 3.55
N GLY A 581 28.75 -53.00 3.73
CA GLY A 581 29.49 -52.93 4.99
C GLY A 581 30.89 -52.35 4.87
N ILE A 582 31.66 -52.50 5.95
CA ILE A 582 33.04 -52.03 6.07
C ILE A 582 33.87 -53.21 6.60
N ALA A 583 34.97 -53.52 5.94
CA ALA A 583 35.98 -54.46 6.43
C ALA A 583 37.20 -53.69 6.94
N PHE A 584 37.72 -54.12 8.09
CA PHE A 584 38.90 -53.54 8.71
C PHE A 584 39.96 -54.63 8.88
N ASP A 585 41.08 -54.48 8.17
CA ASP A 585 42.24 -55.33 8.38
C ASP A 585 42.98 -54.88 9.64
N LYS A 586 42.89 -55.70 10.69
CA LYS A 586 43.50 -55.43 11.99
C LYS A 586 45.03 -55.37 11.95
N ASN A 587 45.66 -56.04 10.98
CA ASN A 587 47.12 -56.12 10.90
C ASN A 587 47.72 -54.92 10.16
N THR A 588 47.04 -54.45 9.11
CA THR A 588 47.51 -53.34 8.29
C THR A 588 46.85 -52.00 8.63
N GLY A 589 45.74 -52.02 9.36
CA GLY A 589 44.89 -50.86 9.61
C GLY A 589 44.07 -50.43 8.37
N GLN A 590 44.09 -51.22 7.29
CA GLN A 590 43.38 -50.88 6.06
C GLN A 590 41.86 -50.98 6.25
N VAL A 591 41.14 -49.92 5.86
CA VAL A 591 39.67 -49.89 5.81
C VAL A 591 39.24 -50.12 4.36
N GLN A 592 38.40 -51.14 4.14
CA GLN A 592 37.79 -51.43 2.85
C GLN A 592 36.28 -51.24 2.94
N PHE A 593 35.73 -50.44 2.04
CA PHE A 593 34.29 -50.25 1.92
C PHE A 593 33.70 -51.24 0.92
N HIS A 594 32.66 -51.95 1.33
CA HIS A 594 31.93 -52.87 0.47
C HIS A 594 30.64 -52.20 0.02
N PHE A 595 30.61 -51.79 -1.25
CA PHE A 595 29.45 -51.22 -1.90
C PHE A 595 28.94 -52.20 -2.96
N GLN A 596 27.62 -52.34 -3.07
CA GLN A 596 27.02 -53.16 -4.12
C GLN A 596 26.96 -52.35 -5.42
N PRO A 597 27.68 -52.70 -6.50
CA PRO A 597 27.59 -51.99 -7.77
C PRO A 597 26.20 -52.16 -8.37
N THR A 598 25.68 -51.11 -9.01
CA THR A 598 24.41 -51.22 -9.75
C THR A 598 24.60 -52.15 -10.95
N ARG A 599 23.68 -53.11 -11.15
CA ARG A 599 23.73 -53.99 -12.32
C ARG A 599 23.53 -53.15 -13.57
N SER A 600 24.44 -53.29 -14.55
CA SER A 600 24.29 -52.65 -15.84
C SER A 600 23.36 -53.51 -16.70
N SER A 601 22.04 -53.40 -16.49
CA SER A 601 21.08 -53.87 -17.48
C SER A 601 21.14 -52.91 -18.68
N GLY A 602 21.16 -53.45 -19.90
CA GLY A 602 21.35 -52.67 -21.14
C GLY A 602 20.30 -51.59 -21.43
N TYR A 603 19.31 -51.41 -20.56
CA TYR A 603 18.36 -50.32 -20.53
C TYR A 603 18.21 -49.85 -19.08
N GLY A 604 18.89 -48.75 -18.72
CA GLY A 604 18.75 -48.11 -17.41
C GLY A 604 19.46 -48.82 -16.26
N HIS A 605 20.20 -48.05 -15.46
CA HIS A 605 20.76 -48.52 -14.18
C HIS A 605 19.67 -48.42 -13.12
N GLU A 606 18.73 -49.36 -13.16
CA GLU A 606 17.64 -49.45 -12.20
C GLU A 606 18.25 -49.59 -10.80
N ASN A 607 18.03 -48.60 -9.92
CA ASN A 607 18.39 -48.59 -8.49
C ASN A 607 19.79 -48.08 -8.07
N ALA A 608 20.47 -47.25 -8.85
CA ALA A 608 21.62 -46.50 -8.32
C ALA A 608 21.16 -45.46 -7.29
N LEU A 609 21.75 -45.46 -6.09
CA LEU A 609 21.44 -44.51 -5.00
C LEU A 609 22.56 -43.50 -4.74
N PHE A 610 23.81 -43.86 -5.02
CA PHE A 610 24.98 -42.99 -4.87
C PHE A 610 26.10 -43.44 -5.80
N ASN A 611 27.12 -42.62 -6.00
CA ASN A 611 28.32 -42.94 -6.79
C ASN A 611 29.63 -42.75 -6.02
N THR A 612 30.75 -43.05 -6.66
CA THR A 612 32.09 -42.85 -6.07
C THR A 612 32.39 -41.38 -5.73
N VAL A 613 31.80 -40.43 -6.46
CA VAL A 613 31.99 -38.99 -6.20
C VAL A 613 31.36 -38.62 -4.87
N ASP A 614 30.15 -39.09 -4.59
CA ASP A 614 29.44 -38.88 -3.32
C ASP A 614 30.25 -39.44 -2.15
N VAL A 615 30.72 -40.69 -2.29
CA VAL A 615 31.56 -41.35 -1.28
C VAL A 615 32.83 -40.53 -1.00
N THR A 616 33.50 -40.10 -2.07
CA THR A 616 34.73 -39.30 -1.96
C THR A 616 34.46 -37.95 -1.31
N GLU A 617 33.35 -37.30 -1.65
CA GLU A 617 32.94 -36.03 -1.06
C GLU A 617 32.70 -36.17 0.45
N VAL A 618 31.94 -37.19 0.87
CA VAL A 618 31.65 -37.49 2.28
C VAL A 618 32.94 -37.67 3.08
N PHE A 619 33.86 -38.51 2.61
CA PHE A 619 35.11 -38.76 3.33
C PHE A 619 36.06 -37.56 3.30
N LYS A 620 36.24 -36.92 2.14
CA LYS A 620 37.17 -35.78 1.97
C LYS A 620 36.77 -34.59 2.84
N ARG A 621 35.46 -34.37 3.01
CA ARG A 621 34.92 -33.28 3.82
C ARG A 621 34.68 -33.66 5.29
N GLY A 622 34.96 -34.92 5.66
CA GLY A 622 34.75 -35.41 7.02
C GLY A 622 33.27 -35.37 7.45
N LEU A 623 32.35 -35.61 6.51
CA LEU A 623 30.91 -35.59 6.79
C LEU A 623 30.52 -36.86 7.56
N THR A 624 30.09 -36.69 8.81
CA THR A 624 29.66 -37.80 9.67
C THR A 624 28.14 -37.89 9.81
N HIS A 625 27.44 -36.78 9.58
CA HIS A 625 25.99 -36.64 9.67
C HIS A 625 25.55 -35.47 8.80
N ALA A 626 24.24 -35.38 8.56
CA ALA A 626 23.62 -34.22 7.96
C ALA A 626 22.33 -33.87 8.71
N ILE A 627 22.14 -32.58 8.97
CA ILE A 627 20.91 -31.97 9.45
C ILE A 627 20.47 -31.05 8.33
N PHE A 628 19.20 -31.12 7.97
CA PHE A 628 18.58 -30.25 6.98
C PHE A 628 17.16 -29.94 7.45
N THR A 629 16.80 -28.67 7.38
CA THR A 629 15.43 -28.19 7.49
C THR A 629 15.32 -26.88 6.72
N LEU A 630 14.11 -26.50 6.36
CA LEU A 630 13.82 -25.14 5.95
C LEU A 630 13.33 -24.36 7.17
N ASN A 631 13.57 -23.06 7.19
CA ASN A 631 13.04 -22.17 8.22
C ASN A 631 11.51 -22.25 8.27
N GLN A 632 10.94 -21.87 9.42
CA GLN A 632 9.49 -21.80 9.56
C GLN A 632 8.91 -20.77 8.59
N PRO A 633 7.64 -20.93 8.17
CA PRO A 633 6.97 -19.95 7.33
C PRO A 633 7.10 -18.53 7.89
N ASP A 634 7.22 -17.55 7.00
CA ASP A 634 7.23 -16.14 7.37
C ASP A 634 5.95 -15.83 8.17
N ASN A 635 6.11 -15.15 9.30
CA ASN A 635 4.96 -14.77 10.12
C ASN A 635 4.11 -13.69 9.43
N GLU A 636 4.69 -12.90 8.52
CA GLU A 636 4.03 -11.80 7.82
C GLU A 636 3.25 -12.27 6.58
N CYS A 637 3.69 -13.34 5.93
CA CYS A 637 3.10 -13.85 4.68
C CYS A 637 2.52 -15.26 4.90
N HIS A 638 1.31 -15.54 4.43
CA HIS A 638 0.74 -16.89 4.53
C HIS A 638 1.55 -17.96 3.79
N ALA A 639 2.07 -17.60 2.61
CA ALA A 639 3.03 -18.42 1.89
C ALA A 639 4.41 -17.77 2.02
N HIS A 640 5.35 -18.47 2.67
CA HIS A 640 6.71 -17.97 2.80
C HIS A 640 7.38 -17.89 1.42
N GLN A 641 7.70 -16.66 1.03
CA GLN A 641 8.24 -16.35 -0.30
C GLN A 641 9.65 -16.91 -0.49
N PHE A 642 10.51 -16.81 0.54
CA PHE A 642 11.90 -17.26 0.51
C PHE A 642 12.26 -18.09 1.74
N GLN A 643 11.92 -19.39 1.73
CA GLN A 643 12.35 -20.26 2.82
C GLN A 643 13.87 -20.45 2.81
N GLU A 644 14.53 -20.08 3.91
CA GLU A 644 15.96 -20.27 4.09
C GLU A 644 16.28 -21.72 4.49
N MET A 645 17.32 -22.26 3.87
CA MET A 645 17.85 -23.58 4.20
C MET A 645 18.74 -23.52 5.44
N LEU A 646 18.36 -24.26 6.47
CA LEU A 646 19.15 -24.46 7.67
C LEU A 646 19.76 -25.86 7.62
N TYR A 647 21.09 -25.93 7.66
CA TYR A 647 21.80 -27.19 7.54
C TYR A 647 23.03 -27.26 8.44
N GLY A 648 23.47 -28.49 8.72
CA GLY A 648 24.68 -28.75 9.48
C GLY A 648 25.25 -30.14 9.18
N PRO A 649 26.57 -30.33 9.21
CA PRO A 649 27.63 -29.35 9.50
C PRO A 649 27.86 -28.36 8.34
N SER A 650 28.57 -27.25 8.59
CA SER A 650 28.90 -26.23 7.58
C SER A 650 29.71 -26.77 6.39
N SER A 651 30.40 -27.91 6.57
CA SER A 651 31.09 -28.62 5.48
C SER A 651 30.15 -29.17 4.40
N LEU A 652 28.84 -29.23 4.64
CA LEU A 652 27.82 -29.53 3.62
C LEU A 652 27.63 -28.40 2.59
N LEU A 653 28.07 -27.18 2.88
CA LEU A 653 27.93 -26.08 1.93
C LEU A 653 28.62 -26.42 0.60
N ASN A 654 27.94 -26.16 -0.52
CA ASN A 654 28.43 -26.45 -1.87
C ASN A 654 28.75 -27.94 -2.09
N THR A 655 27.96 -28.84 -1.51
CA THR A 655 28.03 -30.30 -1.78
C THR A 655 26.83 -30.75 -2.60
N GLN A 656 27.00 -31.83 -3.38
CA GLN A 656 25.86 -32.48 -4.04
C GLN A 656 24.94 -33.15 -3.02
N TYR A 657 25.49 -33.51 -1.85
CA TYR A 657 24.71 -34.05 -0.75
C TYR A 657 23.68 -33.04 -0.22
N LEU A 658 24.06 -31.79 0.01
CA LEU A 658 23.13 -30.74 0.47
C LEU A 658 22.03 -30.47 -0.57
N ALA A 659 22.40 -30.42 -1.86
CA ALA A 659 21.42 -30.30 -2.94
C ALA A 659 20.42 -31.47 -2.92
N THR A 660 20.90 -32.70 -2.74
CA THR A 660 20.05 -33.89 -2.62
C THR A 660 19.04 -33.78 -1.46
N LEU A 661 19.45 -33.24 -0.31
CA LEU A 661 18.56 -33.02 0.84
C LEU A 661 17.45 -32.00 0.51
N LEU A 662 17.80 -30.88 -0.13
CA LEU A 662 16.84 -29.87 -0.60
C LEU A 662 15.81 -30.46 -1.58
N HIS A 663 16.27 -31.20 -2.58
CA HIS A 663 15.36 -31.80 -3.57
C HIS A 663 14.49 -32.91 -2.98
N THR A 664 14.99 -33.63 -1.98
CA THR A 664 14.19 -34.63 -1.27
C THR A 664 13.04 -33.95 -0.52
N ASP A 665 13.30 -32.87 0.22
CA ASP A 665 12.25 -32.07 0.86
C ASP A 665 11.24 -31.53 -0.16
N TYR A 666 11.73 -31.02 -1.29
CA TYR A 666 10.87 -30.48 -2.34
C TYR A 666 9.96 -31.54 -2.98
N LEU A 667 10.48 -32.75 -3.24
CA LEU A 667 9.67 -33.87 -3.71
C LEU A 667 8.62 -34.29 -2.66
N LEU A 668 8.99 -34.34 -1.39
CA LEU A 668 8.06 -34.64 -0.30
C LEU A 668 6.93 -33.61 -0.23
N LYS A 669 7.22 -32.34 -0.45
CA LYS A 669 6.18 -31.28 -0.57
C LYS A 669 5.25 -31.49 -1.75
N MET A 670 5.77 -31.88 -2.91
CA MET A 670 4.90 -32.21 -4.05
C MET A 670 3.96 -33.37 -3.71
N PHE A 671 4.46 -34.42 -3.04
CA PHE A 671 3.65 -35.55 -2.62
C PHE A 671 2.59 -35.20 -1.58
N THR A 672 2.93 -34.38 -0.58
CA THR A 672 1.99 -34.01 0.47
C THR A 672 0.96 -32.97 0.02
N THR A 673 1.30 -32.13 -0.96
CA THR A 673 0.38 -31.11 -1.52
C THR A 673 -0.44 -31.62 -2.71
N GLY A 674 -0.11 -32.78 -3.27
CA GLY A 674 -0.79 -33.28 -4.47
C GLY A 674 -0.40 -32.54 -5.76
N THR A 675 0.59 -31.63 -5.71
CA THR A 675 0.91 -30.72 -6.81
C THR A 675 2.38 -30.87 -7.23
N GLU A 676 2.60 -31.20 -8.50
CA GLU A 676 3.93 -31.15 -9.13
C GLU A 676 4.16 -29.76 -9.70
N VAL A 677 5.40 -29.27 -9.56
CA VAL A 677 5.84 -28.00 -10.16
C VAL A 677 6.94 -28.28 -11.17
N SER A 678 6.80 -27.72 -12.38
CA SER A 678 7.85 -27.77 -13.39
C SER A 678 9.11 -27.04 -12.89
N ALA A 679 10.29 -27.57 -13.18
CA ALA A 679 11.56 -26.87 -12.91
C ALA A 679 11.90 -25.79 -13.94
N LYS A 680 11.14 -25.64 -15.03
CA LYS A 680 11.37 -24.61 -16.04
C LYS A 680 10.37 -23.47 -15.88
N PRO A 681 10.77 -22.21 -16.11
CA PRO A 681 9.83 -21.10 -16.22
C PRO A 681 8.74 -21.40 -17.27
N SER A 682 7.47 -21.12 -17.02
CA SER A 682 6.87 -20.35 -15.91
C SER A 682 6.56 -21.16 -14.64
N PHE A 683 7.24 -22.27 -14.39
CA PHE A 683 7.05 -23.15 -13.24
C PHE A 683 5.60 -23.59 -13.11
N GLU A 684 5.04 -24.06 -14.23
CA GLU A 684 3.66 -24.53 -14.27
C GLU A 684 3.40 -25.59 -13.21
N MET A 685 2.14 -25.70 -12.80
CA MET A 685 1.69 -26.67 -11.79
C MET A 685 0.72 -27.68 -12.41
N ARG A 686 0.81 -28.93 -11.98
CA ARG A 686 -0.14 -29.99 -12.37
C ARG A 686 -0.38 -30.95 -11.22
N SER A 687 -1.45 -31.73 -11.29
CA SER A 687 -1.67 -32.80 -10.31
C SER A 687 -0.56 -33.84 -10.40
N ILE A 688 -0.07 -34.32 -9.25
CA ILE A 688 0.89 -35.45 -9.22
C ILE A 688 0.28 -36.74 -9.78
N ASP A 689 -1.04 -36.84 -9.88
CA ASP A 689 -1.72 -37.98 -10.50
C ASP A 689 -1.44 -38.07 -12.00
N GLU A 690 -1.22 -36.92 -12.66
CA GLU A 690 -0.91 -36.85 -14.09
C GLU A 690 0.50 -37.37 -14.42
N SER A 691 1.36 -37.54 -13.42
CA SER A 691 2.75 -37.92 -13.60
C SER A 691 3.11 -39.20 -12.83
N PHE A 692 3.12 -39.08 -11.51
CA PHE A 692 3.75 -40.03 -10.59
C PHE A 692 2.85 -41.21 -10.25
N PHE A 693 1.54 -40.98 -10.05
CA PHE A 693 0.62 -42.07 -9.68
C PHE A 693 0.09 -42.87 -10.86
N SER A 694 0.10 -42.32 -12.08
CA SER A 694 -0.31 -43.08 -13.27
C SER A 694 0.47 -44.39 -13.45
N THR A 695 1.70 -44.46 -12.93
CA THR A 695 2.56 -45.65 -12.93
C THR A 695 2.39 -46.53 -11.68
N THR A 696 2.18 -45.98 -10.48
CA THR A 696 2.00 -46.77 -9.24
C THR A 696 0.59 -47.32 -9.05
N SER A 697 -0.47 -46.66 -9.55
CA SER A 697 -1.83 -47.21 -9.54
C SER A 697 -1.92 -48.50 -10.36
N ARG A 698 -1.11 -48.66 -11.40
CA ARG A 698 -1.00 -49.93 -12.14
C ARG A 698 -0.31 -51.02 -11.33
N THR A 699 0.67 -50.69 -10.50
CA THR A 699 1.38 -51.66 -9.65
C THR A 699 0.53 -52.11 -8.45
N PHE A 700 -0.21 -51.19 -7.81
CA PHE A 700 -1.13 -51.55 -6.71
C PHE A 700 -2.39 -52.26 -7.20
N ALA A 701 -2.90 -51.96 -8.41
CA ALA A 701 -4.00 -52.71 -8.99
C ALA A 701 -3.60 -54.14 -9.38
N THR A 702 -2.35 -54.36 -9.81
CA THR A 702 -1.86 -55.70 -10.18
C THR A 702 -1.49 -56.55 -8.97
N GLU A 703 -1.10 -55.98 -7.83
CA GLU A 703 -0.90 -56.76 -6.59
C GLU A 703 -2.22 -57.20 -5.93
N ASN A 704 -3.30 -56.42 -6.06
CA ASN A 704 -4.63 -56.79 -5.55
C ASN A 704 -5.37 -57.83 -6.41
N GLU A 705 -5.04 -57.97 -7.70
CA GLU A 705 -5.57 -59.06 -8.55
C GLU A 705 -4.87 -60.41 -8.31
N THR A 706 -3.79 -60.46 -7.53
CA THR A 706 -3.14 -61.72 -7.09
C THR A 706 -3.50 -62.14 -5.67
N VAL A 707 -4.32 -61.37 -4.95
CA VAL A 707 -4.82 -61.68 -3.59
C VAL A 707 -6.36 -61.74 -3.54
N THR A 708 -7.02 -61.76 -4.69
CA THR A 708 -8.41 -62.23 -4.84
C THR A 708 -8.44 -63.43 -5.79
#